data_AF-A0A497KZ89-F1
#
_entry.id   AF-A0A497KZ89-F1
#
_cell.length_a   1.000
_cell.length_b   1.000
_cell.length_c   1.000
_cell.angle_alpha   90.00
_cell.angle_beta   90.00
_cell.angle_gamma   90.00
#
_symmetry.space_group_name_H-M   'P 1'
#
loop_
_entity.id
_entity.type
_entity.pdbx_description
1 polymer ?
#
loop_
_entity_poly.entity_id
_entity_poly.type
_entity_poly.pdbx_seq_one_letter_code
_entity_poly.pdbx_strand_id
1 'polypeptide(L)'
;MPGIQFEWRFGDESEDWEEWEEKPFPPEPEKPSRPRWRRKWQLSRRARLILMGALGVLLLVVGGTLWVRYRYFQRTVQEEIQAVIDLEAKAWSRGDKELFLSLQDEKDFKWYIPWKQAVLGRYGPGISDALRPARIVKVDPWGDVVWVEVEEKPTEEELAADKDASPRRRVRFYRHAGGSWKHTGSQDKLWGEERERDDGLVHLIYRARDEVYIDRLAQRVRDWHREFCRTLDCPPNTRLTIILSAATYHPWGRLEPDSLLLPPGYPAKPGRVDEITVPSYWYTGLPQPEAGEEEWDKIFAPLRWQMAYALAAQVAGLQDIPDETANQWCLLEEIAFWLAEPQRQDKPPLLRRIVEKKGAAVIPELLRQLKDLSITDVLTHWLGWELVTRLNIAGANEKDARVTVWRTGPEIVYFQNLLELEQDALYGGFQDTFLALQDPNDRAWRARRESELATHLWGRLYSPIYSSSPVSSLHVDEAQVSEDYALVKMTWIKDGLLYRQWAVFRQVNAGWLRTAPAQQDFFWGHERTHEEQYIRVICREEDELFVLPLLPALDAAVEKIYQDLSLEGVQGKVTIEFRPYPPGFSFGGGNAPYLLVLESPLATGVRADGEADESILRQAIEQLLNQQIYFRSSQARAKLLGGQFEPEDMNAGSWFLSAIYRWERNRLIPGEQPALEAIWNEGRDALCTARQKDTLLPLGAIWPHQGAIRNREREHLKWMEAHTFVEFLVQRQGPGVIRALLDSWPRA
;
A
#
# COMPACT_ATOMS: atom_id res chain seq x y z
N MET A 1 -46.21 -7.00 -25.88
CA MET A 1 -44.93 -6.69 -26.54
C MET A 1 -44.89 -7.48 -27.83
N PRO A 2 -45.12 -6.86 -29.01
CA PRO A 2 -45.21 -7.58 -30.26
C PRO A 2 -43.83 -7.81 -30.87
N GLY A 3 -43.63 -9.03 -31.36
CA GLY A 3 -42.37 -9.56 -31.87
C GLY A 3 -41.96 -8.99 -33.22
N ILE A 4 -40.64 -8.92 -33.41
CA ILE A 4 -39.99 -8.52 -34.65
C ILE A 4 -40.16 -9.67 -35.65
N GLN A 5 -40.98 -9.43 -36.69
CA GLN A 5 -41.08 -10.28 -37.87
C GLN A 5 -39.97 -9.89 -38.86
N PHE A 6 -39.20 -10.89 -39.31
CA PHE A 6 -38.24 -10.72 -40.40
C PHE A 6 -38.99 -10.80 -41.74
N GLU A 7 -38.97 -9.69 -42.48
CA GLU A 7 -39.57 -9.55 -43.82
C GLU A 7 -38.44 -9.62 -44.88
N TRP A 8 -38.47 -10.62 -45.74
CA TRP A 8 -37.56 -10.74 -46.89
C TRP A 8 -38.06 -9.84 -48.02
N ARG A 9 -37.28 -8.82 -48.38
CA ARG A 9 -37.46 -8.07 -49.63
C ARG A 9 -36.67 -8.76 -50.74
N PHE A 10 -37.39 -9.36 -51.69
CA PHE A 10 -36.84 -9.64 -53.02
C PHE A 10 -36.92 -8.35 -53.84
N GLY A 11 -35.79 -7.97 -54.45
CA GLY A 11 -35.78 -6.91 -55.45
C GLY A 11 -36.16 -7.49 -56.81
N ASP A 12 -37.33 -7.11 -57.30
CA ASP A 12 -37.58 -6.85 -58.71
C ASP A 12 -36.74 -5.62 -59.13
N GLU A 13 -36.32 -5.35 -60.36
CA GLU A 13 -36.28 -6.03 -61.65
C GLU A 13 -35.41 -5.08 -62.52
N SER A 14 -34.52 -5.63 -63.35
CA SER A 14 -34.14 -5.08 -64.66
C SER A 14 -33.25 -6.11 -65.35
N GLU A 15 -33.85 -7.02 -66.13
CA GLU A 15 -33.94 -6.89 -67.59
C GLU A 15 -32.58 -7.16 -68.26
N ASP A 16 -32.34 -8.44 -68.57
CA ASP A 16 -31.76 -8.93 -69.83
C ASP A 16 -31.78 -10.47 -69.79
N TRP A 17 -32.95 -11.04 -70.04
CA TRP A 17 -33.09 -12.47 -70.37
C TRP A 17 -33.48 -12.56 -71.84
N GLU A 18 -32.49 -12.84 -72.68
CA GLU A 18 -32.73 -13.22 -74.08
C GLU A 18 -33.55 -14.53 -74.12
N GLU A 19 -34.75 -14.35 -74.66
CA GLU A 19 -35.64 -15.28 -75.36
C GLU A 19 -34.95 -16.57 -75.86
N TRP A 20 -35.21 -17.69 -75.18
CA TRP A 20 -34.94 -19.03 -75.71
C TRP A 20 -36.21 -19.57 -76.38
N GLU A 21 -36.27 -19.42 -77.70
CA GLU A 21 -37.21 -20.10 -78.57
C GLU A 21 -37.20 -21.62 -78.34
N GLU A 22 -38.39 -22.18 -78.15
CA GLU A 22 -38.66 -23.62 -78.13
C GLU A 22 -38.28 -24.27 -79.47
N LYS A 23 -37.19 -25.02 -79.50
CA LYS A 23 -36.87 -25.93 -80.61
C LYS A 23 -37.53 -27.31 -80.40
N PRO A 24 -38.14 -27.91 -81.43
CA PRO A 24 -38.80 -29.20 -81.32
C PRO A 24 -37.81 -30.34 -81.06
N PHE A 25 -38.26 -31.31 -80.25
CA PHE A 25 -37.53 -32.50 -79.85
C PHE A 25 -36.87 -33.23 -81.04
N PRO A 26 -35.55 -33.48 -81.01
CA PRO A 26 -34.92 -34.39 -81.96
C PRO A 26 -35.30 -35.85 -81.63
N PRO A 27 -35.42 -36.73 -82.64
CA PRO A 27 -35.79 -38.12 -82.42
C PRO A 27 -34.73 -38.89 -81.61
N GLU A 28 -35.24 -39.88 -80.88
CA GLU A 28 -34.57 -40.88 -80.06
C GLU A 28 -33.16 -41.25 -80.55
N PRO A 29 -32.09 -41.00 -79.76
CA PRO A 29 -30.75 -41.44 -80.14
C PRO A 29 -30.63 -42.97 -80.02
N GLU A 30 -30.12 -43.58 -81.09
CA GLU A 30 -29.74 -44.98 -81.13
C GLU A 30 -28.87 -45.38 -79.93
N LYS A 31 -29.18 -46.56 -79.37
CA LYS A 31 -28.50 -47.18 -78.23
C LYS A 31 -26.97 -47.02 -78.31
N PRO A 32 -26.31 -46.32 -77.37
CA PRO A 32 -24.85 -46.24 -77.38
C PRO A 32 -24.26 -47.62 -77.12
N SER A 33 -23.48 -48.10 -78.09
CA SER A 33 -22.59 -49.24 -77.95
C SER A 33 -21.70 -49.05 -76.72
N ARG A 34 -21.63 -50.08 -75.86
CA ARG A 34 -20.85 -50.13 -74.62
C ARG A 34 -19.47 -49.46 -74.77
N PRO A 35 -19.16 -48.36 -74.04
CA PRO A 35 -17.87 -47.71 -74.17
C PRO A 35 -16.78 -48.60 -73.57
N ARG A 36 -15.78 -48.93 -74.40
CA ARG A 36 -14.55 -49.66 -74.07
C ARG A 36 -13.59 -48.85 -73.17
N TRP A 37 -14.09 -48.05 -72.22
CA TRP A 37 -13.27 -47.16 -71.37
C TRP A 37 -12.95 -47.75 -69.98
N ARG A 38 -13.31 -49.02 -69.73
CA ARG A 38 -12.90 -49.78 -68.53
C ARG A 38 -11.48 -50.37 -68.57
N ARG A 39 -10.63 -49.96 -69.55
CA ARG A 39 -9.23 -50.43 -69.69
C ARG A 39 -8.15 -49.36 -69.44
N LYS A 40 -8.50 -48.11 -69.07
CA LYS A 40 -7.52 -47.06 -68.73
C LYS A 40 -7.36 -46.75 -67.23
N TRP A 41 -8.16 -47.39 -66.35
CA TRP A 41 -8.01 -47.28 -64.89
C TRP A 41 -7.02 -48.30 -64.28
N GLN A 42 -6.30 -49.04 -65.13
CA GLN A 42 -5.01 -49.64 -64.79
C GLN A 42 -3.88 -48.62 -65.03
N LEU A 43 -3.99 -47.41 -64.46
CA LEU A 43 -2.77 -46.75 -63.99
C LEU A 43 -2.11 -47.77 -63.07
N SER A 44 -1.00 -48.32 -63.54
CA SER A 44 -0.22 -49.35 -62.85
C SER A 44 -0.13 -48.96 -61.38
N ARG A 45 -0.22 -49.93 -60.45
CA ARG A 45 -0.05 -49.65 -59.01
C ARG A 45 1.17 -48.72 -58.76
N ARG A 46 2.19 -48.83 -59.61
CA ARG A 46 3.37 -47.94 -59.68
C ARG A 46 3.03 -46.45 -59.91
N ALA A 47 2.16 -46.09 -60.84
CA ALA A 47 1.80 -44.69 -61.08
C ALA A 47 1.02 -44.05 -59.90
N ARG A 48 0.16 -44.82 -59.22
CA ARG A 48 -0.50 -44.35 -57.99
C ARG A 48 0.48 -44.20 -56.83
N LEU A 49 1.43 -45.13 -56.70
CA LEU A 49 2.50 -45.03 -55.70
C LEU A 49 3.42 -43.83 -55.98
N ILE A 50 3.74 -43.53 -57.24
CA ILE A 50 4.51 -42.34 -57.62
C ILE A 50 3.72 -41.07 -57.30
N LEU A 51 2.42 -41.02 -57.60
CA LEU A 51 1.59 -39.85 -57.28
C LEU A 51 1.45 -39.63 -55.77
N MET A 52 1.23 -40.69 -54.98
CA MET A 52 1.20 -40.59 -53.52
C MET A 52 2.57 -40.22 -52.93
N GLY A 53 3.65 -40.75 -53.51
CA GLY A 53 5.01 -40.34 -53.15
C GLY A 53 5.27 -38.87 -53.45
N ALA A 54 4.87 -38.39 -54.63
CA ALA A 54 4.99 -36.99 -55.02
C ALA A 54 4.14 -36.07 -54.13
N LEU A 55 2.91 -36.47 -53.79
CA LEU A 55 2.04 -35.75 -52.86
C LEU A 55 2.62 -35.73 -51.45
N GLY A 56 3.17 -36.85 -50.97
CA GLY A 56 3.86 -36.93 -49.68
C GLY A 56 5.08 -36.02 -49.61
N VAL A 57 5.90 -36.00 -50.67
CA VAL A 57 7.05 -35.08 -50.79
C VAL A 57 6.59 -33.63 -50.83
N LEU A 58 5.53 -33.31 -51.60
CA LEU A 58 4.98 -31.96 -51.65
C LEU A 58 4.47 -31.50 -50.28
N LEU A 59 3.74 -32.35 -49.56
CA LEU A 59 3.26 -32.06 -48.21
C LEU A 59 4.41 -31.86 -47.22
N LEU A 60 5.49 -32.65 -47.33
CA LEU A 60 6.70 -32.47 -46.51
C LEU A 60 7.42 -31.16 -46.83
N VAL A 61 7.54 -30.77 -48.11
CA VAL A 61 8.17 -29.51 -48.52
C VAL A 61 7.35 -28.31 -48.06
N VAL A 62 6.02 -28.34 -48.27
CA VAL A 62 5.11 -27.28 -47.82
C VAL A 62 5.10 -27.18 -46.29
N GLY A 63 4.95 -28.31 -45.61
CA GLY A 63 4.98 -28.38 -44.15
C GLY A 63 6.32 -27.92 -43.56
N GLY A 64 7.44 -28.33 -44.17
CA GLY A 64 8.78 -27.90 -43.78
C GLY A 64 8.99 -26.40 -43.99
N THR A 65 8.52 -25.85 -45.11
CA THR A 65 8.64 -24.40 -45.40
C THR A 65 7.80 -23.57 -44.42
N LEU A 66 6.57 -24.00 -44.12
CA LEU A 66 5.71 -23.36 -43.13
C LEU A 66 6.33 -23.43 -41.72
N TRP A 67 6.90 -24.57 -41.34
CA TRP A 67 7.57 -24.75 -40.06
C TRP A 67 8.82 -23.85 -39.91
N VAL A 68 9.64 -23.74 -40.96
CA VAL A 68 10.80 -22.83 -40.97
C VAL A 68 10.36 -21.37 -40.89
N ARG A 69 9.33 -20.96 -41.65
CA ARG A 69 8.77 -19.60 -41.57
C ARG A 69 8.21 -19.28 -40.19
N TYR A 70 7.49 -20.23 -39.59
CA TYR A 70 6.96 -20.09 -38.24
C TYR A 70 8.08 -19.95 -37.19
N ARG A 71 9.12 -20.78 -37.27
CA ARG A 71 10.30 -20.67 -36.38
C ARG A 71 11.06 -19.36 -36.56
N TYR A 72 11.18 -18.88 -37.80
CA TYR A 72 11.82 -17.58 -38.08
C TYR A 72 11.00 -16.44 -37.46
N PHE A 73 9.68 -16.43 -37.69
CA PHE A 73 8.77 -15.46 -37.09
C PHE A 73 8.85 -15.46 -35.56
N GLN A 74 8.83 -16.64 -34.91
CA GLN A 74 8.97 -16.73 -33.46
C GLN A 74 10.30 -16.14 -32.95
N ARG A 75 11.42 -16.37 -33.66
CA ARG A 75 12.73 -15.80 -33.29
C ARG A 75 12.75 -14.28 -33.41
N THR A 76 12.26 -13.74 -34.52
CA THR A 76 12.19 -12.29 -34.72
C THR A 76 11.32 -11.63 -33.66
N VAL A 77 10.13 -12.16 -33.40
CA VAL A 77 9.24 -11.67 -32.35
C VAL A 77 9.89 -11.77 -30.97
N GLN A 78 10.58 -12.87 -30.68
CA GLN A 78 11.30 -13.05 -29.42
C GLN A 78 12.41 -12.01 -29.25
N GLU A 79 13.23 -11.75 -30.28
CA GLU A 79 14.30 -10.76 -30.23
C GLU A 79 13.75 -9.34 -30.04
N GLU A 80 12.70 -8.98 -30.76
CA GLU A 80 12.05 -7.67 -30.64
C GLU A 80 11.43 -7.47 -29.24
N ILE A 81 10.74 -8.48 -28.70
CA ILE A 81 10.13 -8.39 -27.37
C ILE A 81 11.20 -8.42 -26.28
N GLN A 82 12.28 -9.19 -26.43
CA GLN A 82 13.38 -9.16 -25.47
C GLN A 82 13.97 -7.75 -25.38
N ALA A 83 14.13 -7.05 -26.52
CA ALA A 83 14.56 -5.66 -26.52
C ALA A 83 13.57 -4.74 -25.79
N VAL A 84 12.26 -4.97 -25.92
CA VAL A 84 11.25 -4.23 -25.14
C VAL A 84 11.37 -4.51 -23.65
N ILE A 85 11.48 -5.77 -23.22
CA ILE A 85 11.67 -6.15 -21.81
C ILE A 85 12.92 -5.47 -21.22
N ASP A 86 14.04 -5.51 -21.95
CA ASP A 86 15.30 -4.91 -21.51
C ASP A 86 15.18 -3.38 -21.42
N LEU A 87 14.46 -2.75 -22.35
CA LEU A 87 14.17 -1.32 -22.33
C LEU A 87 13.21 -0.94 -21.19
N GLU A 88 12.20 -1.76 -20.88
CA GLU A 88 11.29 -1.55 -19.74
C GLU A 88 12.06 -1.56 -18.43
N ALA A 89 12.88 -2.60 -18.19
CA ALA A 89 13.69 -2.72 -16.99
C ALA A 89 14.72 -1.58 -16.87
N LYS A 90 15.31 -1.16 -17.99
CA LYS A 90 16.26 -0.03 -18.05
C LYS A 90 15.58 1.32 -17.83
N ALA A 91 14.40 1.55 -18.40
CA ALA A 91 13.62 2.76 -18.18
C ALA A 91 13.22 2.86 -16.71
N TRP A 92 12.75 1.75 -16.13
CA TRP A 92 12.37 1.66 -14.72
C TRP A 92 13.55 1.96 -13.77
N SER A 93 14.67 1.26 -13.94
CA SER A 93 15.90 1.48 -13.13
C SER A 93 16.47 2.89 -13.24
N ARG A 94 16.22 3.59 -14.35
CA ARG A 94 16.63 5.01 -14.54
C ARG A 94 15.57 6.01 -14.07
N GLY A 95 14.40 5.54 -13.66
CA GLY A 95 13.25 6.39 -13.35
C GLY A 95 12.70 7.15 -14.58
N ASP A 96 12.93 6.65 -15.79
CA ASP A 96 12.44 7.22 -17.04
C ASP A 96 10.99 6.77 -17.30
N LYS A 97 10.06 7.46 -16.63
CA LYS A 97 8.63 7.15 -16.67
C LYS A 97 8.02 7.35 -18.05
N GLU A 98 8.50 8.33 -18.81
CA GLU A 98 7.98 8.62 -20.15
C GLU A 98 8.35 7.50 -21.12
N LEU A 99 9.63 7.09 -21.13
CA LEU A 99 10.05 5.94 -21.91
C LEU A 99 9.29 4.68 -21.48
N PHE A 100 9.18 4.43 -20.17
CA PHE A 100 8.46 3.28 -19.66
C PHE A 100 6.99 3.24 -20.12
N LEU A 101 6.26 4.35 -19.98
CA LEU A 101 4.86 4.44 -20.41
C LEU A 101 4.71 4.35 -21.93
N SER A 102 5.69 4.83 -22.69
CA SER A 102 5.70 4.67 -24.14
C SER A 102 5.81 3.21 -24.60
N LEU A 103 6.31 2.31 -23.74
CA LEU A 103 6.41 0.87 -24.01
C LEU A 103 5.11 0.12 -23.64
N GLN A 104 4.16 0.79 -22.99
CA GLN A 104 2.85 0.22 -22.64
C GLN A 104 1.83 0.40 -23.78
N ASP A 105 0.86 -0.49 -23.87
CA ASP A 105 -0.19 -0.46 -24.89
C ASP A 105 -1.32 0.52 -24.51
N GLU A 106 -1.24 1.74 -25.01
CA GLU A 106 -2.22 2.79 -24.75
C GLU A 106 -3.63 2.47 -25.27
N LYS A 107 -3.76 1.52 -26.22
CA LYS A 107 -5.06 1.12 -26.76
C LYS A 107 -5.82 0.18 -25.84
N ASP A 108 -5.12 -0.52 -24.96
CA ASP A 108 -5.75 -1.30 -23.90
C ASP A 108 -5.96 -0.41 -22.68
N PHE A 109 -7.04 0.37 -22.69
CA PHE A 109 -7.34 1.29 -21.59
C PHE A 109 -7.48 0.59 -20.22
N LYS A 110 -7.92 -0.67 -20.19
CA LYS A 110 -8.05 -1.45 -18.95
C LYS A 110 -6.69 -1.78 -18.35
N TRP A 111 -5.66 -1.94 -19.19
CA TRP A 111 -4.27 -2.12 -18.80
C TRP A 111 -3.56 -0.78 -18.53
N TYR A 112 -3.61 0.14 -19.49
CA TYR A 112 -2.77 1.33 -19.51
C TYR A 112 -3.12 2.35 -18.41
N ILE A 113 -4.41 2.57 -18.12
CA ILE A 113 -4.81 3.58 -17.12
C ILE A 113 -4.29 3.22 -15.71
N PRO A 114 -4.49 2.00 -15.18
CA PRO A 114 -3.91 1.59 -13.90
C PRO A 114 -2.39 1.73 -13.86
N TRP A 115 -1.69 1.29 -14.91
CA TRP A 115 -0.24 1.39 -14.99
C TRP A 115 0.25 2.83 -15.02
N LYS A 116 -0.42 3.70 -15.78
CA LYS A 116 -0.13 5.13 -15.81
C LYS A 116 -0.34 5.76 -14.43
N GLN A 117 -1.43 5.44 -13.74
CA GLN A 117 -1.66 5.93 -12.37
C GLN A 117 -0.60 5.43 -11.39
N ALA A 118 -0.22 4.16 -11.51
CA ALA A 118 0.80 3.53 -10.66
C ALA A 118 2.18 4.17 -10.85
N VAL A 119 2.61 4.35 -12.11
CA VAL A 119 3.91 4.96 -12.46
C VAL A 119 3.94 6.46 -12.14
N LEU A 120 2.83 7.18 -12.35
CA LEU A 120 2.76 8.63 -12.12
C LEU A 120 2.44 9.02 -10.67
N GLY A 121 1.83 8.13 -9.88
CA GLY A 121 1.40 8.37 -8.50
C GLY A 121 2.48 8.09 -7.42
N ARG A 122 2.04 8.09 -6.15
CA ARG A 122 2.82 7.76 -4.94
C ARG A 122 2.85 6.25 -4.62
N TYR A 123 2.21 5.43 -5.45
CA TYR A 123 1.97 4.01 -5.17
C TYR A 123 3.28 3.20 -5.30
N GLY A 124 3.58 2.41 -4.25
CA GLY A 124 4.91 1.89 -3.91
C GLY A 124 5.44 0.69 -4.74
N PRO A 125 6.21 -0.24 -4.12
CA PRO A 125 7.13 -1.16 -4.79
C PRO A 125 6.51 -2.36 -5.53
N GLY A 126 5.19 -2.57 -5.53
CA GLY A 126 4.58 -3.70 -6.27
C GLY A 126 4.92 -3.70 -7.77
N ILE A 127 5.23 -2.52 -8.33
CA ILE A 127 5.65 -2.35 -9.71
C ILE A 127 7.07 -2.88 -9.97
N SER A 128 8.00 -2.81 -8.99
CA SER A 128 9.39 -3.23 -9.22
C SER A 128 9.52 -4.73 -9.48
N ASP A 129 8.64 -5.53 -8.87
CA ASP A 129 8.64 -6.99 -9.07
C ASP A 129 8.15 -7.39 -10.46
N ALA A 130 7.21 -6.64 -11.04
CA ALA A 130 6.71 -6.91 -12.40
C ALA A 130 7.68 -6.48 -13.52
N LEU A 131 8.72 -5.70 -13.19
CA LEU A 131 9.61 -5.02 -14.15
C LEU A 131 11.07 -5.49 -14.07
N ARG A 132 11.30 -6.67 -13.51
CA ARG A 132 12.64 -7.25 -13.40
C ARG A 132 13.21 -7.57 -14.80
N PRO A 133 14.54 -7.45 -14.97
CA PRO A 133 15.21 -8.03 -16.12
C PRO A 133 14.85 -9.51 -16.23
N ALA A 134 14.38 -9.92 -17.40
CA ALA A 134 13.85 -11.26 -17.60
C ALA A 134 14.29 -11.80 -18.95
N ARG A 135 14.52 -13.11 -19.02
CA ARG A 135 14.89 -13.80 -20.26
C ARG A 135 13.66 -14.51 -20.81
N ILE A 136 13.35 -14.31 -22.09
CA ILE A 136 12.25 -15.04 -22.72
C ILE A 136 12.60 -16.54 -22.84
N VAL A 137 11.72 -17.37 -22.28
CA VAL A 137 11.77 -18.83 -22.37
C VAL A 137 10.96 -19.30 -23.57
N LYS A 138 9.77 -18.72 -23.79
CA LYS A 138 8.83 -19.16 -24.82
C LYS A 138 7.94 -18.01 -25.29
N VAL A 139 7.66 -17.98 -26.60
CA VAL A 139 6.71 -17.06 -27.22
C VAL A 139 5.65 -17.86 -27.97
N ASP A 140 4.39 -17.66 -27.58
CA ASP A 140 3.23 -18.24 -28.23
C ASP A 140 2.40 -17.11 -28.87
N PRO A 141 2.51 -16.90 -30.20
CA PRO A 141 1.83 -15.80 -30.87
C PRO A 141 0.35 -16.09 -31.14
N TRP A 142 -0.50 -15.07 -31.00
CA TRP A 142 -1.95 -15.16 -31.21
C TRP A 142 -2.54 -13.89 -31.84
N GLY A 143 -2.48 -13.80 -33.17
CA GLY A 143 -2.89 -12.59 -33.88
C GLY A 143 -1.92 -11.45 -33.62
N ASP A 144 -2.41 -10.32 -33.12
CA ASP A 144 -1.62 -9.14 -32.77
C ASP A 144 -1.11 -9.15 -31.33
N VAL A 145 -1.53 -10.11 -30.50
CA VAL A 145 -1.06 -10.28 -29.12
C VAL A 145 -0.27 -11.58 -28.99
N VAL A 146 0.74 -11.58 -28.12
CA VAL A 146 1.55 -12.76 -27.84
C VAL A 146 1.62 -13.06 -26.35
N TRP A 147 1.63 -14.34 -26.03
CA TRP A 147 1.93 -14.87 -24.70
C TRP A 147 3.43 -15.08 -24.61
N VAL A 148 4.07 -14.49 -23.60
CA VAL A 148 5.52 -14.54 -23.42
C VAL A 148 5.83 -15.09 -22.04
N GLU A 149 6.41 -16.29 -22.00
CA GLU A 149 6.94 -16.85 -20.77
C GLU A 149 8.35 -16.31 -20.57
N VAL A 150 8.56 -15.66 -19.43
CA VAL A 150 9.83 -15.07 -19.05
C VAL A 150 10.37 -15.75 -17.81
N GLU A 151 11.69 -15.87 -17.72
CA GLU A 151 12.41 -16.33 -16.55
C GLU A 151 13.11 -15.13 -15.91
N GLU A 152 12.77 -14.89 -14.65
CA GLU A 152 13.31 -13.82 -13.82
C GLU A 152 14.29 -14.43 -12.82
N LYS A 153 15.47 -13.82 -12.71
CA LYS A 153 16.44 -14.21 -11.68
C LYS A 153 16.04 -13.62 -10.33
N PRO A 154 16.38 -14.28 -9.22
CA PRO A 154 16.27 -13.68 -7.89
C PRO A 154 17.04 -12.36 -7.83
N THR A 155 16.52 -11.39 -7.09
CA THR A 155 17.23 -10.13 -6.81
C THR A 155 18.35 -10.37 -5.79
N GLU A 156 19.30 -9.42 -5.69
CA GLU A 156 20.33 -9.49 -4.64
C GLU A 156 19.72 -9.47 -3.23
N GLU A 157 18.61 -8.75 -3.05
CA GLU A 157 17.85 -8.70 -1.80
C GLU A 157 17.20 -10.05 -1.47
N GLU A 158 16.59 -10.70 -2.46
CA GLU A 158 16.03 -12.06 -2.30
C GLU A 158 17.13 -13.06 -1.97
N LEU A 159 18.29 -12.99 -2.63
CA LEU A 159 19.45 -13.84 -2.33
C LEU A 159 20.09 -13.54 -0.97
N ALA A 160 20.00 -12.29 -0.49
CA ALA A 160 20.46 -11.90 0.83
C ALA A 160 19.53 -12.42 1.93
N ALA A 161 18.22 -12.40 1.69
CA ALA A 161 17.20 -12.94 2.59
C ALA A 161 17.15 -14.47 2.57
N ASP A 162 17.32 -15.07 1.40
CA ASP A 162 17.25 -16.50 1.15
C ASP A 162 18.29 -16.89 0.08
N LYS A 163 19.39 -17.50 0.54
CA LYS A 163 20.49 -17.91 -0.33
C LYS A 163 20.08 -18.96 -1.36
N ASP A 164 18.98 -19.66 -1.11
CA ASP A 164 18.46 -20.72 -1.97
C ASP A 164 17.30 -20.23 -2.85
N ALA A 165 17.06 -18.90 -2.93
CA ALA A 165 16.04 -18.31 -3.78
C ALA A 165 16.18 -18.78 -5.25
N SER A 166 15.08 -19.26 -5.81
CA SER A 166 15.06 -19.87 -7.14
C SER A 166 14.58 -18.91 -8.24
N PRO A 167 15.06 -19.03 -9.49
CA PRO A 167 14.50 -18.28 -10.62
C PRO A 167 13.00 -18.55 -10.78
N ARG A 168 12.24 -17.52 -11.14
CA ARG A 168 10.78 -17.61 -11.32
C ARG A 168 10.39 -17.50 -12.77
N ARG A 169 9.37 -18.25 -13.19
CA ARG A 169 8.76 -18.20 -14.52
C ARG A 169 7.44 -17.46 -14.48
N ARG A 170 7.34 -16.37 -15.24
CA ARG A 170 6.14 -15.53 -15.34
C ARG A 170 5.61 -15.47 -16.76
N VAL A 171 4.35 -15.06 -16.88
CA VAL A 171 3.78 -14.64 -18.17
C VAL A 171 3.74 -13.12 -18.26
N ARG A 172 4.10 -12.61 -19.45
CA ARG A 172 3.87 -11.23 -19.89
C ARG A 172 3.16 -11.25 -21.24
N PHE A 173 2.43 -10.18 -21.54
CA PHE A 173 1.65 -10.06 -22.76
C PHE A 173 2.13 -8.87 -23.58
N TYR A 174 2.30 -9.05 -24.89
CA TYR A 174 2.72 -7.99 -25.78
C TYR A 174 1.80 -7.89 -26.99
N ARG A 175 1.40 -6.67 -27.35
CA ARG A 175 0.63 -6.36 -28.55
C ARG A 175 1.50 -5.66 -29.57
N HIS A 176 1.41 -6.06 -30.83
CA HIS A 176 2.06 -5.34 -31.92
C HIS A 176 1.20 -4.14 -32.33
N ALA A 177 1.58 -2.93 -31.88
CA ALA A 177 0.82 -1.70 -32.10
C ALA A 177 1.74 -0.57 -32.56
N GLY A 178 1.39 0.08 -33.68
CA GLY A 178 2.15 1.23 -34.19
C GLY A 178 3.57 0.89 -34.65
N GLY A 179 3.79 -0.34 -35.15
CA GLY A 179 5.10 -0.80 -35.66
C GLY A 179 6.10 -1.22 -34.58
N SER A 180 5.67 -1.39 -33.33
CA SER A 180 6.48 -1.94 -32.24
C SER A 180 5.64 -2.82 -31.32
N TRP A 181 6.30 -3.69 -30.57
CA TRP A 181 5.67 -4.44 -29.49
C TRP A 181 5.49 -3.55 -28.26
N LYS A 182 4.30 -3.61 -27.67
CA LYS A 182 3.91 -2.87 -26.47
C LYS A 182 3.42 -3.85 -25.42
N HIS A 183 3.82 -3.66 -24.17
CA HIS A 183 3.33 -4.46 -23.06
C HIS A 183 1.85 -4.14 -22.82
N THR A 184 1.01 -5.17 -22.81
CA THR A 184 -0.46 -5.06 -22.79
C THR A 184 -1.04 -5.96 -21.71
N GLY A 185 -2.34 -5.85 -21.45
CA GLY A 185 -3.06 -6.73 -20.54
C GLY A 185 -3.25 -8.13 -21.12
N SER A 186 -3.65 -9.07 -20.26
CA SER A 186 -4.07 -10.39 -20.73
C SER A 186 -5.34 -10.33 -21.56
N GLN A 187 -5.51 -11.32 -22.43
CA GLN A 187 -6.78 -11.61 -23.09
C GLN A 187 -7.24 -13.00 -22.71
N ASP A 188 -8.51 -13.17 -22.33
CA ASP A 188 -9.07 -14.46 -21.85
C ASP A 188 -8.78 -15.63 -22.80
N LYS A 189 -8.82 -15.37 -24.12
CA LYS A 189 -8.55 -16.37 -25.16
C LYS A 189 -7.15 -16.98 -25.11
N LEU A 190 -6.16 -16.25 -24.59
CA LEU A 190 -4.76 -16.71 -24.52
C LEU A 190 -4.54 -17.77 -23.43
N TRP A 191 -5.40 -17.80 -22.42
CA TRP A 191 -5.32 -18.73 -21.28
C TRP A 191 -5.82 -20.13 -21.60
N GLY A 192 -6.54 -20.27 -22.72
CA GLY A 192 -7.16 -21.52 -23.16
C GLY A 192 -8.54 -21.74 -22.55
N GLU A 193 -9.06 -22.94 -22.77
CA GLU A 193 -10.38 -23.35 -22.28
C GLU A 193 -10.42 -23.36 -20.75
N GLU A 194 -11.58 -23.06 -20.19
CA GLU A 194 -11.85 -23.26 -18.76
C GLU A 194 -11.88 -24.75 -18.46
N ARG A 195 -11.34 -25.13 -17.31
CA ARG A 195 -11.31 -26.48 -16.78
C ARG A 195 -11.72 -26.43 -15.32
N GLU A 196 -12.30 -27.54 -14.88
CA GLU A 196 -12.76 -27.73 -13.52
C GLU A 196 -12.13 -28.98 -12.93
N ARG A 197 -11.84 -28.93 -11.64
CA ARG A 197 -11.42 -30.09 -10.86
C ARG A 197 -12.12 -30.09 -9.52
N ASP A 198 -12.92 -31.12 -9.28
CA ASP A 198 -13.67 -31.31 -8.05
C ASP A 198 -13.19 -32.57 -7.33
N ASP A 199 -12.88 -32.45 -6.04
CA ASP A 199 -12.52 -33.56 -5.16
C ASP A 199 -13.52 -33.79 -4.00
N GLY A 200 -14.67 -33.12 -4.06
CA GLY A 200 -15.78 -33.20 -3.11
C GLY A 200 -15.69 -32.21 -1.94
N LEU A 201 -14.48 -31.76 -1.56
CA LEU A 201 -14.26 -30.73 -0.55
C LEU A 201 -13.89 -29.39 -1.20
N VAL A 202 -13.18 -29.45 -2.32
CA VAL A 202 -12.63 -28.31 -3.03
C VAL A 202 -13.01 -28.43 -4.51
N HIS A 203 -13.54 -27.35 -5.06
CA HIS A 203 -13.83 -27.19 -6.48
C HIS A 203 -12.89 -26.13 -7.06
N LEU A 204 -11.94 -26.53 -7.91
CA LEU A 204 -11.01 -25.63 -8.59
C LEU A 204 -11.53 -25.31 -10.00
N ILE A 205 -11.68 -24.02 -10.31
CA ILE A 205 -11.97 -23.52 -11.65
C ILE A 205 -10.72 -22.80 -12.16
N TYR A 206 -10.20 -23.21 -13.31
CA TYR A 206 -8.92 -22.71 -13.82
C TYR A 206 -8.88 -22.75 -15.35
N ARG A 207 -7.80 -22.23 -15.97
CA ARG A 207 -7.64 -22.24 -17.42
C ARG A 207 -6.64 -23.31 -17.87
N ALA A 208 -6.77 -23.79 -19.09
CA ALA A 208 -5.93 -24.88 -19.61
C ALA A 208 -4.40 -24.67 -19.46
N ARG A 209 -3.92 -23.41 -19.46
CA ARG A 209 -2.50 -23.09 -19.21
C ARG A 209 -2.06 -23.23 -17.76
N ASP A 210 -2.97 -23.21 -16.80
CA ASP A 210 -2.66 -23.39 -15.38
C ASP A 210 -2.36 -24.85 -15.01
N GLU A 211 -2.77 -25.80 -15.86
CA GLU A 211 -2.67 -27.26 -15.64
C GLU A 211 -1.31 -27.72 -15.10
N VAL A 212 -0.22 -27.05 -15.49
CA VAL A 212 1.17 -27.35 -15.08
C VAL A 212 1.36 -27.41 -13.56
N TYR A 213 0.58 -26.69 -12.76
CA TYR A 213 0.72 -26.65 -11.31
C TYR A 213 -0.55 -27.08 -10.55
N ILE A 214 -1.65 -27.41 -11.24
CA ILE A 214 -2.94 -27.70 -10.61
C ILE A 214 -2.90 -28.95 -9.74
N ASP A 215 -2.19 -30.01 -10.14
CA ASP A 215 -2.07 -31.22 -9.31
C ASP A 215 -1.46 -30.92 -7.94
N ARG A 216 -0.39 -30.11 -7.93
CA ARG A 216 0.30 -29.69 -6.70
C ARG A 216 -0.58 -28.77 -5.86
N LEU A 217 -1.19 -27.76 -6.49
CA LEU A 217 -2.11 -26.83 -5.83
C LEU A 217 -3.29 -27.58 -5.19
N ALA A 218 -3.95 -28.46 -5.94
CA ALA A 218 -5.09 -29.25 -5.47
C ALA A 218 -4.71 -30.11 -4.26
N GLN A 219 -3.52 -30.71 -4.27
CA GLN A 219 -3.03 -31.45 -3.10
C GLN A 219 -2.84 -30.55 -1.88
N ARG A 220 -2.20 -29.40 -2.05
CA ARG A 220 -1.95 -28.45 -0.95
C ARG A 220 -3.24 -27.90 -0.35
N VAL A 221 -4.16 -27.49 -1.21
CA VAL A 221 -5.47 -26.96 -0.84
C VAL A 221 -6.28 -28.03 -0.07
N ARG A 222 -6.27 -29.29 -0.50
CA ARG A 222 -6.90 -30.38 0.28
C ARG A 222 -6.30 -30.54 1.67
N ASP A 223 -4.98 -30.49 1.77
CA ASP A 223 -4.29 -30.69 3.04
C ASP A 223 -4.58 -29.53 4.00
N TRP A 224 -4.56 -28.28 3.52
CA TRP A 224 -4.95 -27.11 4.30
C TRP A 224 -6.42 -27.13 4.70
N HIS A 225 -7.33 -27.52 3.80
CA HIS A 225 -8.75 -27.65 4.13
C HIS A 225 -8.95 -28.60 5.33
N ARG A 226 -8.34 -29.79 5.28
CA ARG A 226 -8.41 -30.76 6.40
C ARG A 226 -7.73 -30.25 7.66
N GLU A 227 -6.58 -29.59 7.54
CA GLU A 227 -5.85 -28.98 8.65
C GLU A 227 -6.70 -27.94 9.36
N PHE A 228 -7.21 -26.96 8.60
CA PHE A 228 -8.03 -25.88 9.14
C PHE A 228 -9.34 -26.39 9.70
N CYS A 229 -10.03 -27.29 8.99
CA CYS A 229 -11.29 -27.82 9.46
C CYS A 229 -11.17 -28.70 10.71
N ARG A 230 -10.00 -29.29 10.97
CA ARG A 230 -9.75 -29.96 12.26
C ARG A 230 -9.69 -28.96 13.41
N THR A 231 -9.06 -27.80 13.20
CA THR A 231 -8.93 -26.75 14.22
C THR A 231 -10.23 -25.97 14.40
N LEU A 232 -10.95 -25.73 13.32
CA LEU A 232 -12.18 -24.95 13.26
C LEU A 232 -13.45 -25.74 13.58
N ASP A 233 -13.36 -27.08 13.63
CA ASP A 233 -14.51 -28.00 13.77
C ASP A 233 -15.56 -27.76 12.67
N CYS A 234 -15.11 -27.77 11.40
CA CYS A 234 -16.01 -27.52 10.27
C CYS A 234 -17.12 -28.58 10.16
N PRO A 235 -18.33 -28.20 9.72
CA PRO A 235 -19.32 -29.15 9.24
C PRO A 235 -18.77 -30.11 8.16
N PRO A 236 -19.25 -31.36 8.08
CA PRO A 236 -18.71 -32.38 7.17
C PRO A 236 -18.88 -32.07 5.67
N ASN A 237 -19.75 -31.10 5.32
CA ASN A 237 -20.02 -30.69 3.94
C ASN A 237 -19.50 -29.28 3.62
N THR A 238 -18.60 -28.74 4.43
CA THR A 238 -17.97 -27.44 4.18
C THR A 238 -17.11 -27.51 2.92
N ARG A 239 -17.58 -26.88 1.84
CA ARG A 239 -16.94 -26.86 0.52
C ARG A 239 -16.37 -25.48 0.21
N LEU A 240 -15.30 -25.47 -0.58
CA LEU A 240 -14.71 -24.25 -1.12
C LEU A 240 -14.58 -24.33 -2.63
N THR A 241 -14.98 -23.27 -3.31
CA THR A 241 -14.68 -23.04 -4.72
C THR A 241 -13.49 -22.09 -4.82
N ILE A 242 -12.46 -22.46 -5.58
CA ILE A 242 -11.30 -21.61 -5.84
C ILE A 242 -11.21 -21.36 -7.34
N ILE A 243 -11.26 -20.09 -7.73
CA ILE A 243 -11.24 -19.64 -9.12
C ILE A 243 -9.89 -19.00 -9.41
N LEU A 244 -9.12 -19.61 -10.29
CA LEU A 244 -7.90 -19.03 -10.84
C LEU A 244 -8.27 -18.08 -11.98
N SER A 245 -8.24 -16.79 -11.69
CA SER A 245 -8.64 -15.75 -12.63
C SER A 245 -7.51 -15.37 -13.59
N ALA A 246 -7.88 -15.38 -14.86
CA ALA A 246 -7.11 -14.85 -15.99
C ALA A 246 -7.35 -13.34 -16.22
N ALA A 247 -8.35 -12.76 -15.55
CA ALA A 247 -8.75 -11.38 -15.71
C ALA A 247 -7.74 -10.48 -15.00
N THR A 248 -6.75 -10.02 -15.78
CA THR A 248 -5.74 -8.99 -15.47
C THR A 248 -5.25 -8.95 -14.03
N TYR A 249 -3.97 -9.31 -13.88
CA TYR A 249 -3.10 -8.72 -12.87
C TYR A 249 -3.21 -7.20 -12.95
N HIS A 250 -4.05 -6.62 -12.10
CA HIS A 250 -3.85 -5.25 -11.67
C HIS A 250 -2.56 -5.31 -10.83
N PRO A 251 -1.54 -4.48 -11.06
CA PRO A 251 -0.34 -4.45 -10.21
C PRO A 251 -0.64 -4.21 -8.72
N TRP A 252 -1.90 -3.93 -8.38
CA TRP A 252 -2.42 -3.69 -7.04
C TRP A 252 -3.55 -4.65 -6.62
N GLY A 253 -3.96 -5.60 -7.47
CA GLY A 253 -5.32 -6.15 -7.40
C GLY A 253 -6.38 -5.04 -7.56
N ARG A 254 -7.62 -5.36 -7.92
CA ARG A 254 -8.73 -4.50 -7.52
C ARG A 254 -9.06 -4.89 -6.07
N LEU A 255 -8.32 -4.32 -5.14
CA LEU A 255 -8.90 -3.94 -3.86
C LEU A 255 -9.32 -2.47 -4.03
N GLU A 256 -10.47 -2.09 -3.47
CA GLU A 256 -11.15 -0.81 -3.70
C GLU A 256 -10.27 0.42 -3.38
N PRO A 257 -10.62 1.63 -3.87
CA PRO A 257 -9.90 2.87 -3.54
C PRO A 257 -9.71 3.15 -2.04
N ASP A 258 -10.47 2.48 -1.17
CA ASP A 258 -10.42 2.61 0.28
C ASP A 258 -9.42 1.63 0.95
N SER A 259 -8.79 0.70 0.20
CA SER A 259 -7.82 -0.29 0.72
C SER A 259 -6.38 0.23 0.70
N LEU A 260 -6.16 1.43 1.23
CA LEU A 260 -4.91 2.17 1.11
C LEU A 260 -3.70 1.59 1.87
N LEU A 261 -3.85 0.49 2.62
CA LEU A 261 -2.85 0.09 3.63
C LEU A 261 -2.56 -1.40 3.79
N LEU A 262 -3.17 -2.26 2.97
CA LEU A 262 -2.79 -3.66 3.00
C LEU A 262 -1.40 -3.82 2.36
N PRO A 263 -0.40 -4.43 3.05
CA PRO A 263 0.87 -4.75 2.41
C PRO A 263 0.62 -5.60 1.16
N PRO A 264 1.49 -5.52 0.13
CA PRO A 264 1.35 -6.32 -1.08
C PRO A 264 1.27 -7.80 -0.69
N GLY A 265 0.09 -8.40 -0.82
CA GLY A 265 -0.16 -9.78 -0.39
C GLY A 265 -1.52 -10.06 0.24
N TYR A 266 -2.29 -9.05 0.67
CA TYR A 266 -3.65 -9.32 1.10
C TYR A 266 -4.62 -9.43 -0.09
N PRO A 267 -5.57 -10.37 -0.06
CA PRO A 267 -6.46 -10.65 -1.18
C PRO A 267 -7.62 -9.67 -1.28
N ALA A 268 -8.14 -9.48 -2.50
CA ALA A 268 -9.45 -8.89 -2.73
C ALA A 268 -10.54 -9.58 -1.88
N LYS A 269 -11.45 -8.80 -1.28
CA LYS A 269 -12.63 -9.32 -0.55
C LYS A 269 -13.34 -10.36 -1.42
N PRO A 270 -13.45 -11.63 -0.98
CA PRO A 270 -14.28 -12.60 -1.68
C PRO A 270 -15.74 -12.13 -1.72
N GLY A 271 -16.40 -12.23 -2.88
CA GLY A 271 -17.83 -11.86 -2.97
C GLY A 271 -18.75 -12.78 -2.16
N ARG A 272 -18.29 -14.01 -1.87
CA ARG A 272 -18.99 -15.03 -1.07
C ARG A 272 -17.97 -15.82 -0.24
N VAL A 273 -18.36 -16.30 0.94
CA VAL A 273 -17.45 -17.07 1.82
C VAL A 273 -17.10 -18.47 1.30
N ASP A 274 -17.84 -18.97 0.31
CA ASP A 274 -17.62 -20.27 -0.34
C ASP A 274 -16.86 -20.19 -1.66
N GLU A 275 -16.46 -18.99 -2.09
CA GLU A 275 -15.78 -18.76 -3.34
C GLU A 275 -14.56 -17.86 -3.15
N ILE A 276 -13.39 -18.33 -3.56
CA ILE A 276 -12.12 -17.62 -3.46
C ILE A 276 -11.61 -17.38 -4.88
N THR A 277 -11.46 -16.12 -5.28
CA THR A 277 -10.85 -15.78 -6.57
C THR A 277 -9.42 -15.31 -6.37
N VAL A 278 -8.46 -16.04 -6.94
CA VAL A 278 -7.04 -15.66 -6.94
C VAL A 278 -6.54 -15.47 -8.36
N PRO A 279 -5.56 -14.57 -8.61
CA PRO A 279 -4.95 -14.49 -9.93
C PRO A 279 -4.22 -15.80 -10.26
N SER A 280 -4.14 -16.14 -11.54
CA SER A 280 -3.26 -17.23 -11.99
C SER A 280 -1.82 -17.01 -11.49
N TYR A 281 -1.19 -18.08 -10.99
CA TYR A 281 0.18 -18.03 -10.49
C TYR A 281 1.23 -17.80 -11.60
N TRP A 282 0.83 -17.86 -12.88
CA TRP A 282 1.66 -17.37 -13.97
C TRP A 282 1.97 -15.87 -13.84
N TYR A 283 1.12 -15.07 -13.20
CA TYR A 283 1.39 -13.65 -12.95
C TYR A 283 2.35 -13.44 -11.78
N THR A 284 2.16 -14.15 -10.68
CA THR A 284 3.00 -14.02 -9.48
C THR A 284 4.38 -14.67 -9.67
N GLY A 285 4.48 -15.60 -10.62
CA GLY A 285 5.70 -16.32 -10.97
C GLY A 285 5.69 -17.70 -10.37
N LEU A 286 5.72 -18.71 -11.23
CA LEU A 286 5.91 -20.10 -10.85
C LEU A 286 7.39 -20.32 -10.52
N PRO A 287 7.72 -21.08 -9.46
CA PRO A 287 9.09 -21.46 -9.25
C PRO A 287 9.47 -22.53 -10.29
N GLN A 288 10.75 -22.85 -10.41
CA GLN A 288 11.16 -23.93 -11.32
C GLN A 288 10.52 -25.28 -10.89
N PRO A 289 10.25 -26.21 -11.82
CA PRO A 289 9.66 -27.51 -11.49
C PRO A 289 10.45 -28.29 -10.41
N GLU A 290 11.77 -28.15 -10.42
CA GLU A 290 12.73 -28.72 -9.46
C GLU A 290 12.86 -27.95 -8.14
N ALA A 291 12.19 -26.80 -7.99
CA ALA A 291 12.19 -26.07 -6.72
C ALA A 291 11.54 -26.92 -5.62
N GLY A 292 12.08 -26.81 -4.40
CA GLY A 292 11.57 -27.50 -3.23
C GLY A 292 10.13 -27.09 -2.90
N GLU A 293 9.41 -27.94 -2.15
CA GLU A 293 8.02 -27.67 -1.74
C GLU A 293 7.88 -26.37 -0.94
N GLU A 294 8.92 -25.92 -0.25
CA GLU A 294 8.94 -24.64 0.47
C GLU A 294 8.76 -23.43 -0.46
N GLU A 295 9.37 -23.45 -1.65
CA GLU A 295 9.20 -22.36 -2.63
C GLU A 295 7.77 -22.31 -3.18
N TRP A 296 7.15 -23.47 -3.35
CA TRP A 296 5.74 -23.57 -3.74
C TRP A 296 4.81 -23.09 -2.62
N ASP A 297 5.11 -23.44 -1.37
CA ASP A 297 4.35 -22.97 -0.20
C ASP A 297 4.41 -21.45 -0.07
N LYS A 298 5.57 -20.82 -0.31
CA LYS A 298 5.71 -19.36 -0.35
C LYS A 298 4.79 -18.72 -1.39
N ILE A 299 4.70 -19.31 -2.58
CA ILE A 299 3.85 -18.77 -3.67
C ILE A 299 2.37 -18.95 -3.36
N PHE A 300 2.00 -20.04 -2.72
CA PHE A 300 0.61 -20.31 -2.37
C PHE A 300 0.16 -19.73 -1.02
N ALA A 301 1.07 -19.15 -0.22
CA ALA A 301 0.77 -18.57 1.09
C ALA A 301 -0.43 -17.59 1.10
N PRO A 302 -0.60 -16.69 0.10
CA PRO A 302 -1.78 -15.82 0.05
C PRO A 302 -3.11 -16.59 -0.08
N LEU A 303 -3.12 -17.71 -0.81
CA LEU A 303 -4.30 -18.57 -0.93
C LEU A 303 -4.53 -19.35 0.38
N ARG A 304 -3.47 -19.82 1.02
CA ARG A 304 -3.57 -20.49 2.33
C ARG A 304 -4.27 -19.60 3.35
N TRP A 305 -3.91 -18.32 3.41
CA TRP A 305 -4.60 -17.33 4.26
C TRP A 305 -6.07 -17.13 3.87
N GLN A 306 -6.37 -16.95 2.57
CA GLN A 306 -7.75 -16.81 2.08
C GLN A 306 -8.64 -18.00 2.46
N MET A 307 -8.09 -19.21 2.35
CA MET A 307 -8.81 -20.42 2.73
C MET A 307 -9.08 -20.46 4.23
N ALA A 308 -8.11 -20.11 5.07
CA ALA A 308 -8.30 -20.06 6.51
C ALA A 308 -9.40 -19.05 6.89
N TYR A 309 -9.38 -17.87 6.26
CA TYR A 309 -10.41 -16.85 6.43
C TYR A 309 -11.79 -17.34 6.00
N ALA A 310 -11.90 -17.87 4.78
CA ALA A 310 -13.16 -18.34 4.20
C ALA A 310 -13.80 -19.45 5.03
N LEU A 311 -13.00 -20.43 5.49
CA LEU A 311 -13.49 -21.51 6.36
C LEU A 311 -13.91 -20.98 7.73
N ALA A 312 -13.16 -20.06 8.33
CA ALA A 312 -13.53 -19.45 9.60
C ALA A 312 -14.86 -18.68 9.47
N ALA A 313 -15.04 -17.92 8.39
CA ALA A 313 -16.27 -17.19 8.10
C ALA A 313 -17.48 -18.14 7.88
N GLN A 314 -17.29 -19.24 7.15
CA GLN A 314 -18.31 -20.28 6.98
C GLN A 314 -18.71 -20.92 8.32
N VAL A 315 -17.73 -21.24 9.19
CA VAL A 315 -18.00 -21.79 10.53
C VAL A 315 -18.72 -20.79 11.43
N ALA A 316 -18.43 -19.50 11.29
CA ALA A 316 -19.18 -18.42 11.92
C ALA A 316 -20.60 -18.23 11.33
N GLY A 317 -20.96 -18.99 10.28
CA GLY A 317 -22.27 -18.93 9.63
C GLY A 317 -22.49 -17.65 8.81
N LEU A 318 -21.43 -16.96 8.41
CA LEU A 318 -21.50 -15.82 7.49
C LEU A 318 -21.78 -16.35 6.08
N GLN A 319 -22.60 -15.64 5.30
CA GLN A 319 -22.94 -16.02 3.92
C GLN A 319 -22.26 -15.09 2.93
N ASP A 320 -22.42 -13.79 3.18
CA ASP A 320 -21.64 -12.74 2.56
C ASP A 320 -20.57 -12.29 3.55
N ILE A 321 -19.47 -11.82 3.01
CA ILE A 321 -18.44 -11.18 3.83
C ILE A 321 -19.04 -9.87 4.33
N PRO A 322 -19.22 -9.69 5.65
CA PRO A 322 -20.12 -8.68 6.18
C PRO A 322 -19.65 -7.26 5.83
N ASP A 323 -20.53 -6.43 5.27
CA ASP A 323 -20.33 -4.97 5.26
C ASP A 323 -20.39 -4.36 6.68
N GLU A 324 -20.68 -5.18 7.70
CA GLU A 324 -21.12 -4.72 9.01
C GLU A 324 -20.18 -5.15 10.17
N THR A 325 -19.64 -4.13 10.84
CA THR A 325 -18.83 -4.08 12.07
C THR A 325 -17.36 -4.51 11.99
N ALA A 326 -16.44 -3.56 12.22
CA ALA A 326 -14.98 -3.77 12.28
C ALA A 326 -14.53 -4.90 13.24
N ASN A 327 -15.38 -5.29 14.19
CA ASN A 327 -15.09 -6.28 15.23
C ASN A 327 -15.11 -7.74 14.72
N GLN A 328 -16.05 -8.08 13.82
CA GLN A 328 -16.12 -9.44 13.27
C GLN A 328 -14.94 -9.72 12.35
N TRP A 329 -14.55 -8.69 11.60
CA TRP A 329 -13.42 -8.69 10.68
C TRP A 329 -12.10 -8.94 11.38
N CYS A 330 -11.79 -8.15 12.42
CA CYS A 330 -10.50 -8.27 13.08
C CYS A 330 -10.27 -9.69 13.62
N LEU A 331 -11.28 -10.31 14.23
CA LEU A 331 -11.12 -11.65 14.79
C LEU A 331 -11.00 -12.74 13.71
N LEU A 332 -11.74 -12.62 12.61
CA LEU A 332 -11.59 -13.53 11.47
C LEU A 332 -10.21 -13.43 10.83
N GLU A 333 -9.69 -12.21 10.64
CA GLU A 333 -8.35 -11.99 10.11
C GLU A 333 -7.28 -12.58 11.03
N GLU A 334 -7.39 -12.35 12.35
CA GLU A 334 -6.47 -12.90 13.31
C GLU A 334 -6.53 -14.45 13.36
N ILE A 335 -7.72 -15.05 13.27
CA ILE A 335 -7.88 -16.51 13.17
C ILE A 335 -7.26 -17.04 11.87
N ALA A 336 -7.52 -16.39 10.74
CA ALA A 336 -6.96 -16.76 9.45
C ALA A 336 -5.43 -16.71 9.48
N PHE A 337 -4.86 -15.65 10.03
CA PHE A 337 -3.42 -15.49 10.19
C PHE A 337 -2.83 -16.56 11.13
N TRP A 338 -3.47 -16.83 12.27
CA TRP A 338 -3.02 -17.84 13.22
C TRP A 338 -2.93 -19.24 12.59
N LEU A 339 -3.91 -19.58 11.75
CA LEU A 339 -3.96 -20.85 11.03
C LEU A 339 -2.98 -20.90 9.85
N ALA A 340 -2.91 -19.83 9.06
CA ALA A 340 -2.10 -19.80 7.85
C ALA A 340 -0.60 -19.60 8.12
N GLU A 341 -0.22 -19.01 9.26
CA GLU A 341 1.17 -18.70 9.62
C GLU A 341 1.54 -19.27 11.01
N PRO A 342 1.48 -20.61 11.20
CA PRO A 342 1.70 -21.24 12.50
C PRO A 342 3.14 -21.05 13.02
N GLN A 343 4.11 -20.77 12.14
CA GLN A 343 5.52 -20.60 12.51
C GLN A 343 5.93 -19.14 12.75
N ARG A 344 5.08 -18.14 12.42
CA ARG A 344 5.41 -16.74 12.69
C ARG A 344 5.47 -16.47 14.19
N GLN A 345 6.50 -15.72 14.60
CA GLN A 345 6.68 -15.24 15.98
C GLN A 345 5.69 -14.12 16.31
N ASP A 346 5.41 -13.24 15.34
CA ASP A 346 4.45 -12.14 15.45
C ASP A 346 3.02 -12.69 15.37
N LYS A 347 2.54 -13.27 16.47
CA LYS A 347 1.17 -13.80 16.54
C LYS A 347 0.14 -12.67 16.63
N PRO A 348 -1.05 -12.85 16.03
CA PRO A 348 -2.16 -11.91 16.13
C PRO A 348 -2.52 -11.60 17.58
N PRO A 349 -2.54 -10.34 18.00
CA PRO A 349 -2.47 -9.99 19.42
C PRO A 349 -3.76 -10.31 20.18
N LEU A 350 -4.93 -10.14 19.58
CA LEU A 350 -6.21 -10.46 20.22
C LEU A 350 -6.35 -11.97 20.42
N LEU A 351 -6.19 -12.73 19.34
CA LEU A 351 -6.34 -14.17 19.34
C LEU A 351 -5.26 -14.86 20.15
N ARG A 352 -4.01 -14.38 20.08
CA ARG A 352 -2.92 -14.87 20.91
C ARG A 352 -3.29 -14.81 22.39
N ARG A 353 -3.78 -13.66 22.88
CA ARG A 353 -4.17 -13.49 24.29
C ARG A 353 -5.31 -14.43 24.68
N ILE A 354 -6.30 -14.62 23.80
CA ILE A 354 -7.40 -15.58 24.02
C ILE A 354 -6.86 -17.01 24.11
N VAL A 355 -6.00 -17.41 23.18
CA VAL A 355 -5.42 -18.76 23.11
C VAL A 355 -4.46 -19.03 24.27
N GLU A 356 -3.64 -18.08 24.67
CA GLU A 356 -2.76 -18.19 25.85
C GLU A 356 -3.57 -18.38 27.14
N LYS A 357 -4.74 -17.73 27.25
CA LYS A 357 -5.59 -17.81 28.44
C LYS A 357 -6.52 -19.03 28.47
N LYS A 358 -7.14 -19.38 27.34
CA LYS A 358 -8.22 -20.39 27.26
C LYS A 358 -7.82 -21.65 26.49
N GLY A 359 -6.68 -21.64 25.79
CA GLY A 359 -6.23 -22.70 24.89
C GLY A 359 -6.84 -22.57 23.48
N ALA A 360 -6.16 -23.17 22.49
CA ALA A 360 -6.58 -23.09 21.08
C ALA A 360 -7.90 -23.84 20.79
N ALA A 361 -8.31 -24.76 21.67
CA ALA A 361 -9.58 -25.50 21.55
C ALA A 361 -10.82 -24.59 21.63
N VAL A 362 -10.64 -23.32 22.00
CA VAL A 362 -11.71 -22.35 22.15
C VAL A 362 -12.11 -21.66 20.83
N ILE A 363 -11.28 -21.77 19.78
CA ILE A 363 -11.50 -21.10 18.50
C ILE A 363 -12.86 -21.45 17.87
N PRO A 364 -13.31 -22.72 17.82
CA PRO A 364 -14.63 -23.05 17.28
C PRO A 364 -15.79 -22.42 18.06
N GLU A 365 -15.67 -22.33 19.39
CA GLU A 365 -16.68 -21.67 20.23
C GLU A 365 -16.75 -20.17 19.93
N LEU A 366 -15.58 -19.54 19.83
CA LEU A 366 -15.45 -18.13 19.52
C LEU A 366 -16.08 -17.79 18.16
N LEU A 367 -15.86 -18.62 17.14
CA LEU A 367 -16.46 -18.44 15.82
C LEU A 367 -17.98 -18.60 15.82
N ARG A 368 -18.51 -19.58 16.58
CA ARG A 368 -19.96 -19.80 16.70
C ARG A 368 -20.69 -18.62 17.36
N GLN A 369 -19.99 -17.83 18.18
CA GLN A 369 -20.52 -16.63 18.83
C GLN A 369 -20.21 -15.34 18.05
N LEU A 370 -19.42 -15.39 16.98
CA LEU A 370 -18.84 -14.22 16.33
C LEU A 370 -19.88 -13.16 15.92
N LYS A 371 -21.05 -13.60 15.45
CA LYS A 371 -22.13 -12.69 15.02
C LYS A 371 -22.62 -11.77 16.13
N ASP A 372 -22.61 -12.27 17.35
CA ASP A 372 -23.14 -11.59 18.53
C ASP A 372 -22.02 -10.97 19.39
N LEU A 373 -20.75 -11.21 19.04
CA LEU A 373 -19.59 -10.72 19.78
C LEU A 373 -19.21 -9.31 19.35
N SER A 374 -19.30 -8.36 20.28
CA SER A 374 -18.59 -7.09 20.17
C SER A 374 -17.13 -7.24 20.62
N ILE A 375 -16.25 -6.31 20.20
CA ILE A 375 -14.88 -6.26 20.74
C ILE A 375 -14.88 -6.12 22.26
N THR A 376 -15.88 -5.44 22.82
CA THR A 376 -16.07 -5.35 24.27
C THR A 376 -16.37 -6.69 24.90
N ASP A 377 -17.21 -7.53 24.29
CA ASP A 377 -17.47 -8.88 24.80
C ASP A 377 -16.19 -9.71 24.77
N VAL A 378 -15.35 -9.53 23.75
CA VAL A 378 -14.03 -10.17 23.70
C VAL A 378 -13.14 -9.69 24.86
N LEU A 379 -13.03 -8.38 25.08
CA LEU A 379 -12.21 -7.83 26.17
C LEU A 379 -12.72 -8.24 27.56
N THR A 380 -14.04 -8.30 27.77
CA THR A 380 -14.65 -8.54 29.09
C THR A 380 -14.83 -10.03 29.40
N HIS A 381 -15.36 -10.80 28.45
CA HIS A 381 -15.70 -12.22 28.66
C HIS A 381 -14.54 -13.16 28.33
N TRP A 382 -13.86 -12.92 27.20
CA TRP A 382 -12.84 -13.83 26.69
C TRP A 382 -11.47 -13.61 27.31
N LEU A 383 -11.05 -12.34 27.43
CA LEU A 383 -9.80 -11.98 28.11
C LEU A 383 -9.97 -11.89 29.63
N GLY A 384 -11.18 -11.63 30.14
CA GLY A 384 -11.54 -11.67 31.57
C GLY A 384 -10.90 -10.56 32.43
N TRP A 385 -11.61 -10.14 33.49
CA TRP A 385 -11.15 -9.14 34.47
C TRP A 385 -10.16 -9.65 35.52
N GLU A 386 -9.53 -10.81 35.33
CA GLU A 386 -8.68 -11.37 36.39
C GLU A 386 -7.40 -10.55 36.55
N LEU A 387 -7.36 -9.81 37.65
CA LEU A 387 -6.24 -9.04 38.21
C LEU A 387 -4.88 -9.67 37.87
N VAL A 388 -4.15 -9.06 36.92
CA VAL A 388 -2.70 -9.27 36.82
C VAL A 388 -2.04 -8.44 37.92
N THR A 389 -2.17 -8.89 39.17
CA THR A 389 -1.24 -8.50 40.23
C THR A 389 0.06 -9.25 39.98
N ARG A 390 0.94 -8.70 39.14
CA ARG A 390 2.37 -9.08 39.07
C ARG A 390 3.18 -8.09 38.22
N LEU A 391 3.47 -6.93 38.79
CA LEU A 391 4.71 -6.22 38.50
C LEU A 391 5.46 -6.02 39.83
N ASN A 392 6.25 -7.04 40.16
CA ASN A 392 7.41 -6.85 41.03
C ASN A 392 8.43 -6.03 40.22
N ILE A 393 8.38 -4.70 40.34
CA ILE A 393 9.52 -3.87 39.95
C ILE A 393 10.58 -4.05 41.05
N ALA A 394 11.32 -5.16 40.95
CA ALA A 394 12.56 -5.31 41.68
C ALA A 394 13.61 -4.45 40.97
N GLY A 395 13.92 -3.26 41.51
CA GLY A 395 15.09 -2.50 41.07
C GLY A 395 15.05 -0.97 41.12
N ALA A 396 13.96 -0.33 41.56
CA ALA A 396 13.96 1.12 41.77
C ALA A 396 14.35 1.44 43.22
N ASN A 397 15.48 2.13 43.41
CA ASN A 397 15.99 2.54 44.72
C ASN A 397 14.93 3.31 45.53
N GLU A 398 14.76 2.87 46.77
CA GLU A 398 13.67 3.16 47.71
C GLU A 398 13.67 4.60 48.30
N LYS A 399 14.27 5.59 47.62
CA LYS A 399 14.40 6.96 48.17
C LYS A 399 13.59 8.06 47.47
N ASP A 400 13.01 7.82 46.29
CA ASP A 400 12.23 8.85 45.57
C ASP A 400 10.76 8.48 45.31
N ALA A 401 10.25 7.38 45.87
CA ALA A 401 8.88 6.94 45.65
C ALA A 401 7.92 7.43 46.74
N ARG A 402 7.47 8.69 46.65
CA ARG A 402 6.12 9.04 47.11
C ARG A 402 5.12 8.50 46.08
N VAL A 403 5.04 7.18 45.96
CA VAL A 403 4.12 6.50 45.05
C VAL A 403 2.83 6.25 45.81
N THR A 404 1.83 7.01 45.40
CA THR A 404 0.42 6.92 45.75
C THR A 404 -0.07 5.48 45.61
N VAL A 405 -0.82 5.00 46.59
CA VAL A 405 -1.46 3.69 46.58
C VAL A 405 -2.48 3.64 45.43
N TRP A 406 -2.17 2.89 44.37
CA TRP A 406 -3.01 2.68 43.20
C TRP A 406 -4.26 1.84 43.54
N ARG A 407 -5.47 2.36 43.26
CA ARG A 407 -6.71 1.60 43.43
C ARG A 407 -6.85 0.62 42.27
N THR A 408 -6.57 -0.65 42.49
CA THR A 408 -6.84 -1.75 41.55
C THR A 408 -8.34 -1.98 41.37
N GLY A 409 -8.98 -1.15 40.55
CA GLY A 409 -10.36 -1.35 40.09
C GLY A 409 -10.42 -2.22 38.82
N PRO A 410 -11.54 -2.92 38.55
CA PRO A 410 -11.75 -3.65 37.29
C PRO A 410 -11.59 -2.77 36.04
N GLU A 411 -11.83 -1.47 36.14
CA GLU A 411 -11.68 -0.49 35.07
C GLU A 411 -10.21 -0.35 34.63
N ILE A 412 -9.27 -0.32 35.58
CA ILE A 412 -7.82 -0.23 35.27
C ILE A 412 -7.38 -1.43 34.43
N VAL A 413 -7.80 -2.64 34.80
CA VAL A 413 -7.46 -3.87 34.07
C VAL A 413 -8.06 -3.85 32.66
N TYR A 414 -9.30 -3.37 32.53
CA TYR A 414 -9.94 -3.24 31.22
C TYR A 414 -9.14 -2.29 30.30
N PHE A 415 -8.83 -1.08 30.77
CA PHE A 415 -8.11 -0.09 29.95
C PHE A 415 -6.66 -0.50 29.69
N GLN A 416 -6.01 -1.18 30.64
CA GLN A 416 -4.70 -1.78 30.45
C GLN A 416 -4.71 -2.76 29.28
N ASN A 417 -5.64 -3.72 29.29
CA ASN A 417 -5.74 -4.71 28.22
C ASN A 417 -6.05 -4.07 26.86
N LEU A 418 -6.93 -3.06 26.83
CA LEU A 418 -7.27 -2.35 25.60
C LEU A 418 -6.04 -1.62 25.03
N LEU A 419 -5.34 -0.85 25.86
CA LEU A 419 -4.17 -0.06 25.44
C LEU A 419 -3.00 -0.95 25.00
N GLU A 420 -2.73 -2.05 25.72
CA GLU A 420 -1.71 -3.00 25.29
C GLU A 420 -2.10 -3.70 23.99
N LEU A 421 -3.38 -4.07 23.81
CA LEU A 421 -3.85 -4.69 22.57
C LEU A 421 -3.74 -3.72 21.39
N GLU A 422 -4.11 -2.45 21.59
CA GLU A 422 -3.94 -1.40 20.59
C GLU A 422 -2.48 -1.23 20.20
N GLN A 423 -1.60 -1.23 21.20
CA GLN A 423 -0.16 -1.13 21.00
C GLN A 423 0.36 -2.34 20.18
N ASP A 424 0.05 -3.56 20.62
CA ASP A 424 0.46 -4.79 19.93
C ASP A 424 -0.08 -4.84 18.49
N ALA A 425 -1.31 -4.37 18.26
CA ALA A 425 -1.91 -4.31 16.93
C ALA A 425 -1.19 -3.30 16.02
N LEU A 426 -0.85 -2.11 16.53
CA LEU A 426 -0.11 -1.09 15.80
C LEU A 426 1.28 -1.60 15.38
N TYR A 427 2.06 -2.15 16.32
CA TYR A 427 3.42 -2.62 16.05
C TYR A 427 3.46 -3.96 15.29
N GLY A 428 2.46 -4.82 15.50
CA GLY A 428 2.29 -6.05 14.75
C GLY A 428 1.83 -5.84 13.30
N GLY A 429 1.21 -4.69 13.02
CA GLY A 429 0.62 -4.37 11.72
C GLY A 429 -0.76 -4.99 11.50
N PHE A 430 -1.51 -5.23 12.57
CA PHE A 430 -2.88 -5.76 12.54
C PHE A 430 -3.88 -4.60 12.44
N GLN A 431 -4.06 -4.09 11.23
CA GLN A 431 -4.86 -2.90 10.93
C GLN A 431 -6.29 -3.00 11.48
N ASP A 432 -7.00 -4.08 11.18
CA ASP A 432 -8.41 -4.21 11.54
C ASP A 432 -8.59 -4.29 13.06
N THR A 433 -7.71 -5.01 13.76
CA THR A 433 -7.68 -5.03 15.24
C THR A 433 -7.42 -3.63 15.78
N PHE A 434 -6.44 -2.91 15.24
CA PHE A 434 -6.13 -1.55 15.67
C PHE A 434 -7.31 -0.59 15.47
N LEU A 435 -7.97 -0.65 14.32
CA LEU A 435 -9.11 0.21 13.96
C LEU A 435 -10.42 -0.17 14.67
N ALA A 436 -10.58 -1.45 15.06
CA ALA A 436 -11.71 -1.90 15.88
C ALA A 436 -11.68 -1.33 17.31
N LEU A 437 -10.49 -0.92 17.79
CA LEU A 437 -10.30 -0.30 19.10
C LEU A 437 -10.52 1.22 19.10
N GLN A 438 -10.74 1.82 17.91
CA GLN A 438 -10.99 3.24 17.75
C GLN A 438 -12.49 3.51 17.62
N ASP A 439 -12.95 4.65 18.15
CA ASP A 439 -14.35 5.07 18.04
C ASP A 439 -14.74 5.31 16.56
N PRO A 440 -15.66 4.51 16.00
CA PRO A 440 -16.10 4.67 14.61
C PRO A 440 -16.95 5.93 14.38
N ASN A 441 -17.53 6.50 15.45
CA ASN A 441 -18.37 7.69 15.36
C ASN A 441 -17.56 8.99 15.31
N ASP A 442 -16.28 8.95 15.69
CA ASP A 442 -15.35 10.08 15.58
C ASP A 442 -14.50 9.95 14.31
N ARG A 443 -15.05 10.42 13.19
CA ARG A 443 -14.38 10.30 11.87
C ARG A 443 -13.02 11.00 11.81
N ALA A 444 -12.88 12.14 12.49
CA ALA A 444 -11.63 12.89 12.49
C ALA A 444 -10.55 12.16 13.29
N TRP A 445 -10.92 11.58 14.45
CA TRP A 445 -10.07 10.68 15.21
C TRP A 445 -9.64 9.47 14.38
N ARG A 446 -10.61 8.78 13.77
CA ARG A 446 -10.35 7.56 13.00
C ARG A 446 -9.38 7.81 11.84
N ALA A 447 -9.62 8.84 11.03
CA ALA A 447 -8.74 9.20 9.92
C ALA A 447 -7.30 9.51 10.37
N ARG A 448 -7.14 10.14 11.54
CA ARG A 448 -5.82 10.41 12.11
C ARG A 448 -5.12 9.12 12.53
N ARG A 449 -5.83 8.20 13.20
CA ARG A 449 -5.27 6.90 13.63
C ARG A 449 -4.91 6.02 12.43
N GLU A 450 -5.71 6.04 11.37
CA GLU A 450 -5.36 5.40 10.09
C GLU A 450 -4.07 5.97 9.49
N SER A 451 -3.90 7.30 9.52
CA SER A 451 -2.66 7.95 9.06
C SER A 451 -1.44 7.60 9.92
N GLU A 452 -1.62 7.41 11.22
CA GLU A 452 -0.55 7.00 12.14
C GLU A 452 -0.12 5.55 11.88
N LEU A 453 -1.10 4.64 11.75
CA LEU A 453 -0.86 3.26 11.34
C LEU A 453 -0.13 3.20 9.99
N ALA A 454 -0.59 3.98 9.00
CA ALA A 454 0.05 4.08 7.70
C ALA A 454 1.52 4.48 7.80
N THR A 455 1.80 5.51 8.61
CA THR A 455 3.16 6.02 8.83
C THR A 455 4.04 4.95 9.50
N HIS A 456 3.49 4.23 10.48
CA HIS A 456 4.20 3.17 11.19
C HIS A 456 4.53 1.98 10.26
N LEU A 457 3.53 1.48 9.52
CA LEU A 457 3.70 0.41 8.54
C LEU A 457 4.72 0.80 7.46
N TRP A 458 4.66 2.06 7.00
CA TRP A 458 5.62 2.59 6.05
C TRP A 458 7.04 2.66 6.64
N GLY A 459 7.19 3.08 7.90
CA GLY A 459 8.48 3.05 8.60
C GLY A 459 9.07 1.65 8.71
N ARG A 460 8.25 0.65 9.08
CA ARG A 460 8.68 -0.76 9.18
C ARG A 460 9.19 -1.30 7.84
N LEU A 461 8.55 -0.94 6.73
CA LEU A 461 8.89 -1.45 5.40
C LEU A 461 10.07 -0.72 4.75
N TYR A 462 10.24 0.58 5.00
CA TYR A 462 11.10 1.41 4.15
C TYR A 462 12.16 2.24 4.87
N SER A 463 12.03 2.46 6.18
CA SER A 463 12.99 3.30 6.89
C SER A 463 12.88 3.16 8.41
N PRO A 464 13.92 2.62 9.07
CA PRO A 464 14.00 2.54 10.53
C PRO A 464 13.77 3.88 11.25
N ILE A 465 14.04 5.00 10.56
CA ILE A 465 13.85 6.36 11.10
C ILE A 465 12.37 6.66 11.42
N TYR A 466 11.42 6.03 10.71
CA TYR A 466 9.99 6.20 10.96
C TYR A 466 9.37 5.02 11.71
N SER A 467 10.13 3.94 11.98
CA SER A 467 9.69 2.91 12.90
C SER A 467 9.92 3.42 14.32
N SER A 468 8.86 3.86 14.99
CA SER A 468 8.90 4.05 16.43
C SER A 468 9.29 2.72 17.09
N SER A 469 10.22 2.75 18.04
CA SER A 469 10.46 1.59 18.91
C SER A 469 9.17 1.20 19.62
N PRO A 470 8.90 -0.09 19.83
CA PRO A 470 7.81 -0.52 20.68
C PRO A 470 8.00 0.09 22.07
N VAL A 471 6.93 0.70 22.59
CA VAL A 471 6.88 1.20 23.95
C VAL A 471 7.04 0.01 24.90
N SER A 472 8.03 0.03 25.78
CA SER A 472 8.17 -1.03 26.78
C SER A 472 7.31 -0.68 28.00
N SER A 473 6.62 -1.68 28.56
CA SER A 473 5.87 -1.59 29.83
C SER A 473 4.91 -0.40 29.92
N LEU A 474 3.83 -0.42 29.13
CA LEU A 474 2.67 0.45 29.35
C LEU A 474 1.96 0.06 30.64
N HIS A 475 1.55 1.04 31.45
CA HIS A 475 0.82 0.83 32.69
C HIS A 475 -0.29 1.86 32.86
N VAL A 476 -1.51 1.43 33.18
CA VAL A 476 -2.62 2.30 33.55
C VAL A 476 -2.52 2.63 35.02
N ASP A 477 -2.28 3.90 35.28
CA ASP A 477 -2.12 4.49 36.60
C ASP A 477 -3.50 4.76 37.23
N GLU A 478 -4.38 5.44 36.49
CA GLU A 478 -5.68 5.89 36.98
C GLU A 478 -6.70 5.84 35.85
N ALA A 479 -7.95 5.45 36.17
CA ALA A 479 -9.08 5.54 35.26
C ALA A 479 -10.23 6.30 35.93
N GLN A 480 -10.65 7.39 35.32
CA GLN A 480 -11.81 8.18 35.72
C GLN A 480 -12.93 7.95 34.71
N VAL A 481 -14.01 7.34 35.15
CA VAL A 481 -15.10 6.90 34.27
C VAL A 481 -16.37 7.72 34.56
N SER A 482 -16.98 8.26 33.51
CA SER A 482 -18.30 8.88 33.51
C SER A 482 -19.29 8.03 32.71
N GLU A 483 -20.52 8.52 32.50
CA GLU A 483 -21.55 7.77 31.75
C GLU A 483 -21.16 7.55 30.28
N ASP A 484 -20.55 8.54 29.62
CA ASP A 484 -20.24 8.47 28.20
C ASP A 484 -18.74 8.48 27.89
N TYR A 485 -17.90 8.87 28.85
CA TYR A 485 -16.47 9.07 28.65
C TYR A 485 -15.62 8.49 29.78
N ALA A 486 -14.41 8.04 29.44
CA ALA A 486 -13.40 7.70 30.43
C ALA A 486 -12.08 8.39 30.10
N LEU A 487 -11.44 8.93 31.14
CA LEU A 487 -10.08 9.44 31.10
C LEU A 487 -9.16 8.43 31.78
N VAL A 488 -8.15 7.99 31.06
CA VAL A 488 -7.17 7.01 31.53
C VAL A 488 -5.81 7.68 31.55
N LYS A 489 -5.23 7.78 32.74
CA LYS A 489 -3.84 8.21 32.92
C LYS A 489 -2.97 6.97 32.88
N MET A 490 -1.93 7.01 32.08
CA MET A 490 -1.03 5.89 31.88
C MET A 490 0.43 6.34 31.90
N THR A 491 1.30 5.45 32.35
CA THR A 491 2.73 5.55 32.25
C THR A 491 3.29 4.55 31.26
N TRP A 492 4.43 4.87 30.66
CA TRP A 492 5.11 3.96 29.75
C TRP A 492 6.60 4.27 29.63
N ILE A 493 7.41 3.31 29.17
CA ILE A 493 8.85 3.48 29.04
C ILE A 493 9.25 3.60 27.57
N LYS A 494 10.02 4.65 27.26
CA LYS A 494 10.67 4.87 25.97
C LYS A 494 12.14 5.16 26.19
N ASP A 495 13.02 4.43 25.52
CA ASP A 495 14.46 4.69 25.57
C ASP A 495 15.01 4.75 27.03
N GLY A 496 14.42 3.96 27.93
CA GLY A 496 14.76 3.91 29.36
C GLY A 496 14.17 5.03 30.22
N LEU A 497 13.42 5.96 29.64
CA LEU A 497 12.76 7.07 30.33
C LEU A 497 11.26 6.77 30.53
N LEU A 498 10.75 7.16 31.69
CA LEU A 498 9.33 7.01 32.04
C LEU A 498 8.54 8.22 31.53
N TYR A 499 7.47 7.96 30.79
CA TYR A 499 6.52 8.94 30.28
C TYR A 499 5.16 8.77 30.94
N ARG A 500 4.38 9.85 30.97
CA ARG A 500 2.98 9.92 31.38
C ARG A 500 2.15 10.45 30.24
N GLN A 501 1.05 9.78 29.93
CA GLN A 501 0.12 10.16 28.89
C GLN A 501 -1.31 9.91 29.36
N TRP A 502 -2.25 10.67 28.82
CA TRP A 502 -3.67 10.55 29.10
C TRP A 502 -4.37 10.13 27.82
N ALA A 503 -5.21 9.10 27.91
CA ALA A 503 -6.02 8.58 26.83
C ALA A 503 -7.50 8.75 27.16
N VAL A 504 -8.31 9.09 26.16
CA VAL A 504 -9.75 9.28 26.31
C VAL A 504 -10.49 8.20 25.56
N PHE A 505 -11.54 7.70 26.20
CA PHE A 505 -12.41 6.66 25.68
C PHE A 505 -13.85 7.15 25.67
N ARG A 506 -14.61 6.72 24.67
CA ARG A 506 -16.06 6.92 24.59
C ARG A 506 -16.76 5.59 24.79
N GLN A 507 -17.86 5.61 25.53
CA GLN A 507 -18.75 4.45 25.59
C GLN A 507 -19.51 4.34 24.27
N VAL A 508 -19.29 3.25 23.55
CA VAL A 508 -19.96 2.92 22.29
C VAL A 508 -20.60 1.55 22.48
N ASN A 509 -21.93 1.49 22.45
CA ASN A 509 -22.71 0.31 22.83
C ASN A 509 -22.37 -0.14 24.28
N ALA A 510 -21.89 -1.37 24.45
CA ALA A 510 -21.61 -1.97 25.76
C ALA A 510 -20.17 -1.74 26.27
N GLY A 511 -19.30 -1.04 25.53
CA GLY A 511 -17.94 -0.83 26.01
C GLY A 511 -17.21 0.39 25.48
N TRP A 512 -15.94 0.45 25.84
CA TRP A 512 -15.11 1.63 25.68
C TRP A 512 -14.20 1.49 24.48
N LEU A 513 -14.21 2.49 23.60
CA LEU A 513 -13.32 2.61 22.44
C LEU A 513 -12.52 3.89 22.55
N ARG A 514 -11.27 3.88 22.05
CA ARG A 514 -10.39 5.05 22.11
C ARG A 514 -10.93 6.12 21.17
N THR A 515 -11.01 7.35 21.65
CA THR A 515 -11.53 8.51 20.90
C THR A 515 -10.58 9.69 21.04
N ALA A 516 -10.79 10.71 20.21
CA ALA A 516 -10.16 12.00 20.43
C ALA A 516 -10.47 12.53 21.84
N PRO A 517 -9.48 13.10 22.54
CA PRO A 517 -9.73 13.87 23.75
C PRO A 517 -10.75 14.98 23.45
N ALA A 518 -11.96 14.87 24.00
CA ALA A 518 -12.97 15.90 23.81
C ALA A 518 -12.50 17.22 24.43
N GLN A 519 -12.83 18.36 23.81
CA GLN A 519 -12.55 19.70 24.35
C GLN A 519 -13.32 20.03 25.64
N GLN A 520 -14.09 19.08 26.18
CA GLN A 520 -14.90 19.31 27.36
C GLN A 520 -13.98 19.63 28.54
N ASP A 521 -14.28 20.74 29.23
CA ASP A 521 -13.53 21.26 30.38
C ASP A 521 -13.38 20.24 31.52
N PHE A 522 -14.22 19.20 31.54
CA PHE A 522 -14.36 18.25 32.63
C PHE A 522 -13.06 17.49 32.96
N PHE A 523 -12.25 17.11 31.98
CA PHE A 523 -11.07 16.27 32.20
C PHE A 523 -9.75 17.04 32.27
N TRP A 524 -9.65 18.17 31.56
CA TRP A 524 -8.41 18.92 31.41
C TRP A 524 -8.31 20.14 32.32
N GLY A 525 -9.40 20.47 33.02
CA GLY A 525 -9.52 21.66 33.83
C GLY A 525 -9.78 22.92 33.00
N HIS A 526 -9.74 24.05 33.69
CA HIS A 526 -10.09 25.33 33.08
C HIS A 526 -9.00 25.81 32.11
N GLU A 527 -9.41 26.57 31.10
CA GLU A 527 -8.49 27.28 30.24
C GLU A 527 -7.72 28.34 31.06
N ARG A 528 -6.41 28.41 30.80
CA ARG A 528 -5.47 29.33 31.43
C ARG A 528 -4.72 30.07 30.33
N THR A 529 -4.50 31.36 30.54
CA THR A 529 -3.75 32.20 29.60
C THR A 529 -2.56 32.80 30.30
N HIS A 530 -1.39 32.58 29.70
CA HIS A 530 -0.10 33.10 30.13
C HIS A 530 0.45 34.01 29.05
N GLU A 531 1.20 35.03 29.44
CA GLU A 531 1.69 36.05 28.51
C GLU A 531 3.14 36.42 28.81
N GLU A 532 3.96 36.37 27.77
CA GLU A 532 5.35 36.85 27.75
C GLU A 532 5.47 38.05 26.80
N GLN A 533 6.69 38.46 26.46
CA GLN A 533 6.91 39.64 25.62
C GLN A 533 6.39 39.43 24.19
N TYR A 534 6.69 38.29 23.58
CA TYR A 534 6.37 37.96 22.19
C TYR A 534 5.32 36.86 22.04
N ILE A 535 5.02 36.11 23.10
CA ILE A 535 4.02 35.02 23.05
C ILE A 535 2.85 35.20 24.03
N ARG A 536 1.70 34.69 23.64
CA ARG A 536 0.53 34.44 24.47
C ARG A 536 0.28 32.95 24.44
N VAL A 537 0.31 32.28 25.58
CA VAL A 537 0.09 30.83 25.64
C VAL A 537 -1.24 30.54 26.29
N ILE A 538 -2.07 29.77 25.59
CA ILE A 538 -3.35 29.28 26.08
C ILE A 538 -3.17 27.77 26.31
N CYS A 539 -3.37 27.32 27.54
CA CYS A 539 -3.29 25.90 27.88
C CYS A 539 -4.38 25.54 28.88
N ARG A 540 -4.50 24.25 29.19
CA ARG A 540 -5.41 23.76 30.22
C ARG A 540 -4.68 23.68 31.56
N GLU A 541 -5.42 23.80 32.65
CA GLU A 541 -4.88 23.79 34.02
C GLU A 541 -3.96 22.59 34.27
N GLU A 542 -4.33 21.41 33.77
CA GLU A 542 -3.53 20.19 33.92
C GLU A 542 -2.23 20.20 33.08
N ASP A 543 -2.17 21.00 32.02
CA ASP A 543 -0.96 21.17 31.18
C ASP A 543 0.02 22.19 31.75
N GLU A 544 -0.39 23.05 32.70
CA GLU A 544 0.44 24.17 33.19
C GLU A 544 1.81 23.71 33.70
N LEU A 545 1.87 22.57 34.40
CA LEU A 545 3.12 22.05 34.95
C LEU A 545 4.18 21.78 33.88
N PHE A 546 3.76 21.46 32.65
CA PHE A 546 4.63 21.12 31.53
C PHE A 546 4.83 22.30 30.57
N VAL A 547 3.85 23.20 30.48
CA VAL A 547 3.88 24.36 29.59
C VAL A 547 4.63 25.55 30.19
N LEU A 548 4.44 25.84 31.48
CA LEU A 548 5.08 26.99 32.14
C LEU A 548 6.61 26.99 32.04
N PRO A 549 7.32 25.85 32.25
CA PRO A 549 8.77 25.81 32.09
C PRO A 549 9.25 26.10 30.67
N LEU A 550 8.40 25.92 29.65
CA LEU A 550 8.74 26.14 28.25
C LEU A 550 8.62 27.60 27.82
N LEU A 551 7.83 28.42 28.54
CA LEU A 551 7.52 29.79 28.12
C LEU A 551 8.76 30.64 27.83
N PRO A 552 9.81 30.68 28.68
CA PRO A 552 10.98 31.51 28.41
C PRO A 552 11.74 31.07 27.16
N ALA A 553 11.83 29.76 26.91
CA ALA A 553 12.50 29.21 25.74
C ALA A 553 11.70 29.48 24.45
N LEU A 554 10.37 29.37 24.51
CA LEU A 554 9.47 29.70 23.41
C LEU A 554 9.51 31.19 23.08
N ASP A 555 9.49 32.06 24.09
CA ASP A 555 9.53 33.52 23.89
C ASP A 555 10.87 33.94 23.27
N ALA A 556 11.99 33.40 23.78
CA ALA A 556 13.32 33.62 23.20
C ALA A 556 13.45 33.06 21.77
N ALA A 557 12.83 31.91 21.48
CA ALA A 557 12.82 31.35 20.14
C ALA A 557 12.02 32.25 19.17
N VAL A 558 10.86 32.76 19.60
CA VAL A 558 10.05 33.69 18.80
C VAL A 558 10.79 35.01 18.59
N GLU A 559 11.43 35.55 19.63
CA GLU A 559 12.28 36.73 19.52
C GLU A 559 13.37 36.52 18.45
N LYS A 560 14.08 35.39 18.52
CA LYS A 560 15.15 35.08 17.58
C LYS A 560 14.62 34.88 16.15
N ILE A 561 13.49 34.18 15.98
CA ILE A 561 12.81 34.06 14.68
C ILE A 561 12.42 35.45 14.16
N TYR A 562 11.93 36.34 15.02
CA TYR A 562 11.55 37.70 14.64
C TYR A 562 12.74 38.56 14.22
N GLN A 563 13.87 38.41 14.90
CA GLN A 563 15.13 39.06 14.55
C GLN A 563 15.67 38.52 13.22
N ASP A 564 15.80 37.20 13.10
CA ASP A 564 16.40 36.53 11.95
C ASP A 564 15.55 36.70 10.67
N LEU A 565 14.21 36.64 10.78
CA LEU A 565 13.27 36.84 9.67
C LEU A 565 12.74 38.29 9.54
N SER A 566 13.26 39.20 10.38
CA SER A 566 12.97 40.63 10.40
C SER A 566 11.47 40.97 10.34
N LEU A 567 10.71 40.36 11.26
CA LEU A 567 9.27 40.53 11.42
C LEU A 567 8.89 41.87 12.09
N GLU A 568 9.69 42.93 11.91
CA GLU A 568 9.61 44.23 12.61
C GLU A 568 8.28 45.01 12.44
N GLY A 569 7.39 44.59 11.55
CA GLY A 569 6.06 45.17 11.34
C GLY A 569 4.89 44.31 11.83
N VAL A 570 5.19 43.17 12.46
CA VAL A 570 4.22 42.20 12.94
C VAL A 570 3.74 42.65 14.32
N GLN A 571 2.64 43.40 14.34
CA GLN A 571 2.02 43.84 15.58
C GLN A 571 1.18 42.70 16.18
N GLY A 572 1.62 42.16 17.32
CA GLY A 572 0.89 41.14 18.08
C GLY A 572 1.80 40.09 18.70
N LYS A 573 1.33 39.44 19.78
CA LYS A 573 1.97 38.25 20.34
C LYS A 573 1.57 37.03 19.52
N VAL A 574 2.50 36.08 19.33
CA VAL A 574 2.14 34.76 18.81
C VAL A 574 1.32 34.04 19.87
N THR A 575 0.08 33.70 19.53
CA THR A 575 -0.78 32.87 20.37
C THR A 575 -0.45 31.39 20.15
N ILE A 576 0.07 30.72 21.18
CA ILE A 576 0.31 29.28 21.19
C ILE A 576 -0.78 28.64 22.03
N GLU A 577 -1.65 27.86 21.42
CA GLU A 577 -2.76 27.19 22.08
C GLU A 577 -2.50 25.68 22.16
N PHE A 578 -2.36 25.16 23.38
CA PHE A 578 -2.28 23.72 23.64
C PHE A 578 -3.69 23.16 23.74
N ARG A 579 -4.06 22.28 22.81
CA ARG A 579 -5.35 21.59 22.77
C ARG A 579 -5.18 20.10 22.96
N PRO A 580 -6.06 19.45 23.74
CA PRO A 580 -6.10 17.98 23.84
C PRO A 580 -6.22 17.29 22.48
N TYR A 581 -6.94 17.93 21.54
CA TYR A 581 -7.09 17.45 20.19
C TYR A 581 -7.18 18.62 19.19
N PRO A 582 -6.09 18.97 18.49
CA PRO A 582 -6.14 20.00 17.46
C PRO A 582 -6.81 19.46 16.19
N PRO A 583 -7.64 20.26 15.50
CA PRO A 583 -8.26 19.88 14.23
C PRO A 583 -7.21 19.90 13.09
N GLY A 584 -6.29 18.93 13.09
CA GLY A 584 -5.23 18.80 12.07
C GLY A 584 -4.33 20.04 11.93
N PHE A 585 -3.44 20.03 10.94
CA PHE A 585 -2.65 21.20 10.56
C PHE A 585 -3.58 22.28 9.98
N SER A 586 -4.05 23.20 10.83
CA SER A 586 -4.75 24.39 10.39
C SER A 586 -3.73 25.47 10.03
N PHE A 587 -3.38 25.59 8.74
CA PHE A 587 -2.85 26.85 8.25
C PHE A 587 -3.98 27.87 8.39
N GLY A 588 -3.85 28.81 9.33
CA GLY A 588 -4.81 29.91 9.47
C GLY A 588 -4.87 30.70 8.16
N GLY A 589 -5.84 30.37 7.31
CA GLY A 589 -6.16 31.13 6.11
C GLY A 589 -6.86 32.40 6.51
N GLY A 590 -6.12 33.51 6.57
CA GLY A 590 -6.66 34.83 6.88
C GLY A 590 -5.72 35.64 7.75
N ASN A 591 -6.06 36.90 7.99
CA ASN A 591 -5.30 37.89 8.78
C ASN A 591 -5.12 37.54 10.28
N ALA A 592 -5.15 36.26 10.66
CA ALA A 592 -4.80 35.75 11.98
C ALA A 592 -3.44 35.00 11.95
N PRO A 593 -2.32 35.66 11.59
CA PRO A 593 -1.00 35.03 11.41
C PRO A 593 -0.31 34.58 12.72
N TYR A 594 -1.07 34.38 13.80
CA TYR A 594 -0.52 34.25 15.15
C TYR A 594 -1.04 33.07 15.94
N LEU A 595 -1.95 32.24 15.44
CA LEU A 595 -2.40 31.09 16.21
C LEU A 595 -1.61 29.83 15.79
N LEU A 596 -0.81 29.34 16.72
CA LEU A 596 -0.17 28.03 16.70
C LEU A 596 -1.03 27.10 17.56
N VAL A 597 -1.51 25.98 17.03
CA VAL A 597 -2.25 25.01 17.84
C VAL A 597 -1.39 23.77 18.00
N LEU A 598 -0.95 23.54 19.24
CA LEU A 598 -0.17 22.38 19.64
C LEU A 598 -1.04 21.38 20.37
N GLU A 599 -0.58 20.14 20.41
CA GLU A 599 -1.23 19.10 21.21
C GLU A 599 -0.90 19.28 22.67
N SER A 600 -1.88 19.00 23.54
CA SER A 600 -1.65 18.91 24.98
C SER A 600 -0.47 17.97 25.25
N PRO A 601 0.52 18.40 26.05
CA PRO A 601 1.62 17.55 26.49
C PRO A 601 1.13 16.21 27.07
N LEU A 602 0.06 16.25 27.85
CA LEU A 602 -0.52 15.05 28.46
C LEU A 602 -1.22 14.15 27.45
N ALA A 603 -1.75 14.69 26.34
CA ALA A 603 -2.30 13.89 25.26
C ALA A 603 -1.21 13.20 24.41
N THR A 604 -0.04 13.83 24.22
CA THR A 604 1.09 13.26 23.46
C THR A 604 2.00 12.36 24.29
N GLY A 605 2.07 12.61 25.59
CA GLY A 605 3.01 11.99 26.51
C GLY A 605 4.12 12.96 26.93
N VAL A 606 4.41 13.02 28.24
CA VAL A 606 5.46 13.85 28.86
C VAL A 606 6.33 13.01 29.77
N ARG A 607 7.59 13.40 29.97
CA ARG A 607 8.45 12.71 30.93
C ARG A 607 7.91 12.83 32.36
N ALA A 608 7.92 11.71 33.09
CA ALA A 608 7.35 11.60 34.42
C ALA A 608 8.17 12.35 35.50
N ASP A 609 9.44 12.65 35.21
CA ASP A 609 10.33 13.45 36.05
C ASP A 609 10.01 14.96 36.01
N GLY A 610 9.06 15.37 35.17
CA GLY A 610 8.64 16.77 35.06
C GLY A 610 9.63 17.64 34.29
N GLU A 611 10.70 17.07 33.73
CA GLU A 611 11.50 17.79 32.74
C GLU A 611 10.64 18.02 31.50
N ALA A 612 10.54 19.28 31.09
CA ALA A 612 9.79 19.61 29.89
C ALA A 612 10.40 18.85 28.71
N ASP A 613 9.57 18.05 28.04
CA ASP A 613 10.04 17.26 26.93
C ASP A 613 10.51 18.21 25.81
N GLU A 614 11.80 18.14 25.48
CA GLU A 614 12.38 18.90 24.38
C GLU A 614 11.62 18.67 23.06
N SER A 615 10.92 17.53 22.93
CA SER A 615 10.06 17.25 21.79
C SER A 615 8.94 18.29 21.60
N ILE A 616 8.34 18.79 22.68
CA ILE A 616 7.25 19.77 22.65
C ILE A 616 7.79 21.14 22.23
N LEU A 617 8.89 21.56 22.85
CA LEU A 617 9.58 22.80 22.47
C LEU A 617 10.01 22.75 21.00
N ARG A 618 10.60 21.62 20.58
CA ARG A 618 11.01 21.36 19.21
C ARG A 618 9.82 21.45 18.25
N GLN A 619 8.72 20.76 18.54
CA GLN A 619 7.52 20.79 17.70
C GLN A 619 6.94 22.21 17.60
N ALA A 620 6.91 22.95 18.70
CA ALA A 620 6.48 24.35 18.72
C ALA A 620 7.35 25.22 17.81
N ILE A 621 8.67 25.15 17.97
CA ILE A 621 9.64 25.90 17.15
C ILE A 621 9.52 25.52 15.67
N GLU A 622 9.40 24.23 15.36
CA GLU A 622 9.24 23.73 13.99
C GLU A 622 7.96 24.25 13.35
N GLN A 623 6.83 24.21 14.06
CA GLN A 623 5.58 24.75 13.55
C GLN A 623 5.66 26.27 13.38
N LEU A 624 6.25 27.00 14.34
CA LEU A 624 6.46 28.44 14.25
C LEU A 624 7.30 28.80 13.02
N LEU A 625 8.45 28.14 12.83
CA LEU A 625 9.31 28.34 11.67
C LEU A 625 8.57 28.07 10.36
N ASN A 626 7.87 26.93 10.28
CA ASN A 626 7.08 26.59 9.10
C ASN A 626 6.05 27.67 8.80
N GLN A 627 5.29 28.12 9.80
CA GLN A 627 4.26 29.14 9.64
C GLN A 627 4.85 30.49 9.20
N GLN A 628 5.95 30.93 9.81
CA GLN A 628 6.57 32.23 9.50
C GLN A 628 7.26 32.26 8.13
N ILE A 629 8.01 31.21 7.78
CA ILE A 629 8.66 31.09 6.46
C ILE A 629 7.58 31.01 5.37
N TYR A 630 6.54 30.19 5.61
CA TYR A 630 5.42 30.06 4.70
C TYR A 630 4.66 31.39 4.52
N PHE A 631 4.32 32.08 5.61
CA PHE A 631 3.63 33.38 5.57
C PHE A 631 4.46 34.45 4.84
N ARG A 632 5.76 34.53 5.08
CA ARG A 632 6.64 35.46 4.36
C ARG A 632 6.69 35.17 2.87
N SER A 633 6.84 33.90 2.50
CA SER A 633 6.89 33.51 1.09
C SER A 633 5.60 33.86 0.34
N SER A 634 4.44 33.68 0.98
CA SER A 634 3.14 34.03 0.40
C SER A 634 2.93 35.54 0.32
N GLN A 635 3.30 36.32 1.35
CA GLN A 635 3.25 37.79 1.30
C GLN A 635 4.12 38.38 0.18
N ALA A 636 5.34 37.87 0.05
CA ALA A 636 6.26 38.32 -0.98
C ALA A 636 5.69 38.06 -2.38
N ARG A 637 5.10 36.87 -2.59
CA ARG A 637 4.46 36.49 -3.87
C ARG A 637 3.17 37.28 -4.16
N ALA A 638 2.31 37.49 -3.16
CA ALA A 638 1.09 38.28 -3.30
C ALA A 638 1.37 39.73 -3.70
N LYS A 639 2.45 40.34 -3.18
CA LYS A 639 2.91 41.67 -3.60
C LYS A 639 3.31 41.73 -5.08
N LEU A 640 3.83 40.64 -5.65
CA LEU A 640 4.17 40.58 -7.07
C LEU A 640 2.97 40.30 -7.97
N LEU A 641 2.05 39.44 -7.54
CA LEU A 641 0.88 39.02 -8.34
C LEU A 641 -0.33 39.96 -8.20
N GLY A 642 -0.13 41.17 -7.66
CA GLY A 642 -1.21 42.16 -7.54
C GLY A 642 -2.35 41.72 -6.59
N GLY A 643 -2.07 40.84 -5.63
CA GLY A 643 -3.03 40.44 -4.60
C GLY A 643 -3.93 39.24 -4.93
N GLN A 644 -3.79 38.59 -6.10
CA GLN A 644 -4.46 37.32 -6.37
C GLN A 644 -3.57 36.15 -5.92
N PHE A 645 -4.06 35.36 -4.97
CA PHE A 645 -3.37 34.20 -4.42
C PHE A 645 -4.31 32.99 -4.45
N GLU A 646 -3.95 31.96 -5.21
CA GLU A 646 -4.64 30.67 -5.27
C GLU A 646 -3.87 29.64 -4.41
N PRO A 647 -4.52 28.90 -3.49
CA PRO A 647 -3.86 27.92 -2.63
C PRO A 647 -3.15 26.78 -3.36
N GLU A 648 -3.53 26.50 -4.61
CA GLU A 648 -2.99 25.39 -5.42
C GLU A 648 -1.52 25.62 -5.81
N ASP A 649 -1.07 26.88 -5.84
CA ASP A 649 0.31 27.29 -6.07
C ASP A 649 1.26 27.01 -4.88
N MET A 650 0.71 26.54 -3.74
CA MET A 650 1.43 26.33 -2.47
C MET A 650 2.25 25.04 -2.42
N ASN A 651 1.92 24.04 -3.24
CA ASN A 651 2.57 22.73 -3.24
C ASN A 651 3.82 22.66 -4.14
N ALA A 652 4.16 23.74 -4.85
CA ALA A 652 5.44 23.87 -5.55
C ALA A 652 6.57 24.18 -4.54
N GLY A 653 6.91 23.16 -3.75
CA GLY A 653 7.95 23.18 -2.75
C GLY A 653 9.28 23.64 -3.32
N SER A 654 9.70 24.84 -2.96
CA SER A 654 11.07 25.25 -3.21
C SER A 654 11.97 24.59 -2.17
N TRP A 655 12.84 23.72 -2.64
CA TRP A 655 13.93 23.11 -1.86
C TRP A 655 14.71 24.16 -1.04
N PHE A 656 14.74 25.40 -1.52
CA PHE A 656 15.33 26.56 -0.87
C PHE A 656 14.61 27.01 0.42
N LEU A 657 13.28 27.18 0.41
CA LEU A 657 12.53 27.48 1.64
C LEU A 657 12.68 26.36 2.67
N SER A 658 12.70 25.09 2.20
CA SER A 658 13.00 23.93 3.07
C SER A 658 14.43 23.96 3.63
N ALA A 659 15.40 24.47 2.86
CA ALA A 659 16.78 24.66 3.30
C ALA A 659 16.92 25.79 4.33
N ILE A 660 16.25 26.92 4.13
CA ILE A 660 16.17 27.99 5.13
C ILE A 660 15.51 27.50 6.41
N TYR A 661 14.37 26.81 6.28
CA TYR A 661 13.65 26.22 7.42
C TYR A 661 14.58 25.32 8.25
N ARG A 662 15.31 24.42 7.59
CA ARG A 662 16.23 23.49 8.27
C ARG A 662 17.44 24.21 8.87
N TRP A 663 18.00 25.19 8.16
CA TRP A 663 19.10 26.00 8.67
C TRP A 663 18.69 26.73 9.97
N GLU A 664 17.51 27.35 10.00
CA GLU A 664 17.02 28.01 11.21
C GLU A 664 16.68 27.03 12.33
N ARG A 665 16.00 25.93 11.99
CA ARG A 665 15.68 24.85 12.94
C ARG A 665 16.92 24.39 13.71
N ASN A 666 18.03 24.17 13.00
CA ASN A 666 19.29 23.71 13.60
C ASN A 666 19.94 24.75 14.54
N ARG A 667 19.68 26.05 14.34
CA ARG A 667 20.17 27.13 15.22
C ARG A 667 19.29 27.35 16.45
N LEU A 668 18.02 26.96 16.37
CA LEU A 668 17.05 27.12 17.44
C LEU A 668 16.95 25.90 18.34
N ILE A 669 17.26 24.70 17.84
CA ILE A 669 17.16 23.43 18.58
C ILE A 669 18.56 22.78 18.66
N PRO A 670 19.31 22.96 19.77
CA PRO A 670 20.64 22.37 19.96
C PRO A 670 20.59 20.82 20.03
N GLY A 671 21.67 20.13 19.63
CA GLY A 671 21.86 18.68 19.88
C GLY A 671 21.57 17.72 18.71
N GLU A 672 21.04 18.18 17.58
CA GLU A 672 20.70 17.31 16.41
C GLU A 672 21.84 17.14 15.36
N GLN A 673 23.02 17.72 15.60
CA GLN A 673 24.15 17.71 14.65
C GLN A 673 24.61 16.32 14.13
N PRO A 674 24.56 15.20 14.88
CA PRO A 674 25.17 13.94 14.41
C PRO A 674 24.47 13.29 13.20
N ALA A 675 23.13 13.35 13.12
CA ALA A 675 22.39 12.80 11.99
C ALA A 675 22.60 13.63 10.71
N LEU A 676 22.81 14.94 10.90
CA LEU A 676 23.10 15.87 9.82
C LEU A 676 24.51 15.69 9.28
N GLU A 677 25.52 15.44 10.11
CA GLU A 677 26.87 15.12 9.61
C GLU A 677 26.90 13.86 8.76
N ALA A 678 26.11 12.83 9.11
CA ALA A 678 26.00 11.61 8.31
C ALA A 678 25.34 11.87 6.94
N ILE A 679 24.17 12.53 6.93
CA ILE A 679 23.47 12.92 5.68
C ILE A 679 24.33 13.89 4.85
N TRP A 680 25.07 14.79 5.51
CA TRP A 680 25.98 15.73 4.89
C TRP A 680 27.19 15.05 4.27
N ASN A 681 27.78 14.05 4.94
CA ASN A 681 28.91 13.30 4.42
C ASN A 681 28.50 12.46 3.20
N GLU A 682 27.40 11.70 3.30
CA GLU A 682 26.83 10.95 2.17
C GLU A 682 26.49 11.87 1.00
N GLY A 683 25.89 13.01 1.34
CA GLY A 683 25.47 13.97 0.35
C GLY A 683 26.62 14.72 -0.31
N ARG A 684 27.66 15.10 0.43
CA ARG A 684 28.89 15.70 -0.11
C ARG A 684 29.55 14.73 -1.09
N ASP A 685 29.56 13.44 -0.78
CA ASP A 685 30.11 12.41 -1.64
C ASP A 685 29.25 12.23 -2.92
N ALA A 686 27.92 12.34 -2.79
CA ALA A 686 26.99 12.37 -3.92
C ALA A 686 27.18 13.61 -4.81
N LEU A 687 27.36 14.81 -4.24
CA LEU A 687 27.67 16.05 -4.96
C LEU A 687 29.02 15.98 -5.66
N CYS A 688 30.05 15.42 -5.01
CA CYS A 688 31.36 15.17 -5.61
C CYS A 688 31.24 14.21 -6.81
N THR A 689 30.43 13.16 -6.68
CA THR A 689 30.16 12.19 -7.75
C THR A 689 29.36 12.81 -8.91
N ALA A 690 28.35 13.62 -8.61
CA ALA A 690 27.54 14.34 -9.60
C ALA A 690 28.36 15.39 -10.38
N ARG A 691 29.27 16.08 -9.68
CA ARG A 691 30.25 17.01 -10.26
C ARG A 691 31.25 16.29 -11.17
N GLN A 692 31.73 15.11 -10.78
CA GLN A 692 32.61 14.29 -11.62
C GLN A 692 31.91 13.78 -12.90
N LYS A 693 30.57 13.65 -12.87
CA LYS A 693 29.74 13.22 -14.00
C LYS A 693 29.17 14.37 -14.83
N ASP A 694 29.51 15.63 -14.52
CA ASP A 694 29.01 16.85 -15.18
C ASP A 694 27.47 16.97 -15.17
N THR A 695 26.85 16.49 -14.08
CA THR A 695 25.38 16.41 -13.91
C THR A 695 24.80 17.48 -12.97
N LEU A 696 25.60 18.48 -12.58
CA LEU A 696 25.15 19.59 -11.75
C LEU A 696 24.08 20.40 -12.49
N LEU A 697 22.96 20.69 -11.82
CA LEU A 697 21.89 21.47 -12.43
C LEU A 697 22.22 22.98 -12.38
N PRO A 698 21.78 23.77 -13.37
CA PRO A 698 21.92 25.22 -13.29
C PRO A 698 21.19 25.76 -12.06
N LEU A 699 21.72 26.81 -11.42
CA LEU A 699 21.14 27.47 -10.22
C LEU A 699 19.64 27.80 -10.36
N GLY A 700 19.17 28.07 -11.59
CA GLY A 700 17.74 28.28 -11.90
C GLY A 700 16.84 27.06 -11.66
N ALA A 701 17.38 25.86 -11.48
CA ALA A 701 16.64 24.63 -11.14
C ALA A 701 16.37 24.47 -9.64
N ILE A 702 16.99 25.31 -8.80
CA ILE A 702 16.81 25.42 -7.33
C ILE A 702 15.70 26.45 -7.01
N TRP A 703 15.44 27.37 -7.94
CA TRP A 703 14.33 28.33 -7.94
C TRP A 703 13.10 27.74 -8.66
N PRO A 704 11.87 28.22 -8.39
CA PRO A 704 10.66 27.39 -8.38
C PRO A 704 10.44 26.68 -9.72
N HIS A 705 10.49 25.34 -9.70
CA HIS A 705 10.06 24.53 -10.82
C HIS A 705 8.56 24.26 -10.64
N GLN A 706 7.72 24.71 -11.58
CA GLN A 706 6.28 24.38 -11.66
C GLN A 706 6.02 22.93 -12.10
N GLY A 707 6.85 21.98 -11.67
CA GLY A 707 6.69 20.57 -12.04
C GLY A 707 7.02 19.67 -10.87
N ALA A 708 6.10 18.75 -10.55
CA ALA A 708 6.37 17.68 -9.61
C ALA A 708 7.61 16.91 -10.09
N ILE A 709 8.71 17.03 -9.34
CA ILE A 709 9.89 16.20 -9.54
C ILE A 709 9.49 14.81 -9.03
N ARG A 710 9.70 13.77 -9.84
CA ARG A 710 9.21 12.41 -9.54
C ARG A 710 10.34 11.39 -9.40
N ASN A 711 11.59 11.85 -9.28
CA ASN A 711 12.79 11.04 -9.12
C ASN A 711 13.48 11.41 -7.80
N ARG A 712 13.54 10.44 -6.87
CA ARG A 712 14.03 10.58 -5.50
C ARG A 712 15.50 11.02 -5.41
N GLU A 713 16.35 10.55 -6.33
CA GLU A 713 17.78 10.93 -6.37
C GLU A 713 17.94 12.40 -6.77
N ARG A 714 17.16 12.86 -7.76
CA ARG A 714 17.13 14.27 -8.16
C ARG A 714 16.51 15.17 -7.10
N GLU A 715 15.48 14.71 -6.41
CA GLU A 715 14.91 15.42 -5.25
C GLU A 715 15.95 15.58 -4.14
N HIS A 716 16.67 14.51 -3.82
CA HIS A 716 17.72 14.53 -2.80
C HIS A 716 18.87 15.46 -3.20
N LEU A 717 19.37 15.39 -4.44
CA LEU A 717 20.41 16.30 -4.96
C LEU A 717 19.97 17.77 -4.93
N LYS A 718 18.72 18.08 -5.29
CA LYS A 718 18.22 19.46 -5.21
C LYS A 718 18.07 19.95 -3.78
N TRP A 719 17.55 19.10 -2.91
CA TRP A 719 17.46 19.39 -1.48
C TRP A 719 18.85 19.71 -0.91
N MET A 720 19.84 18.92 -1.28
CA MET A 720 21.24 19.10 -0.93
C MET A 720 21.90 20.36 -1.47
N GLU A 721 21.71 20.66 -2.76
CA GLU A 721 22.22 21.88 -3.40
C GLU A 721 21.65 23.12 -2.70
N ALA A 722 20.35 23.12 -2.41
CA ALA A 722 19.69 24.20 -1.67
C ALA A 722 20.30 24.41 -0.28
N HIS A 723 20.51 23.33 0.49
CA HIS A 723 21.15 23.40 1.81
C HIS A 723 22.58 23.92 1.74
N THR A 724 23.39 23.37 0.85
CA THR A 724 24.78 23.76 0.65
C THR A 724 24.89 25.24 0.27
N PHE A 725 23.98 25.71 -0.57
CA PHE A 725 23.96 27.11 -1.00
C PHE A 725 23.53 28.06 0.12
N VAL A 726 22.50 27.72 0.90
CA VAL A 726 22.08 28.50 2.07
C VAL A 726 23.23 28.61 3.08
N GLU A 727 23.88 27.49 3.42
CA GLU A 727 25.05 27.45 4.29
C GLU A 727 26.21 28.30 3.75
N PHE A 728 26.54 28.15 2.46
CA PHE A 728 27.60 28.93 1.82
C PHE A 728 27.33 30.44 1.91
N LEU A 729 26.08 30.86 1.65
CA LEU A 729 25.70 32.26 1.73
C LEU A 729 25.82 32.79 3.16
N VAL A 730 25.32 32.03 4.14
CA VAL A 730 25.40 32.39 5.56
C VAL A 730 26.86 32.48 6.02
N GLN A 731 27.71 31.51 5.65
CA GLN A 731 29.13 31.53 6.01
C GLN A 731 29.85 32.75 5.44
N ARG A 732 29.45 33.20 4.23
CA ARG A 732 30.13 34.30 3.53
C ARG A 732 29.60 35.69 3.88
N GLN A 733 28.32 35.82 4.18
CA GLN A 733 27.63 37.11 4.35
C GLN A 733 26.98 37.27 5.72
N GLY A 734 27.05 36.24 6.57
CA GLY A 734 26.37 36.17 7.85
C GLY A 734 24.88 35.79 7.74
N PRO A 735 24.22 35.48 8.88
CA PRO A 735 22.79 35.16 8.97
C PRO A 735 21.85 36.13 8.23
N GLY A 736 22.19 37.42 8.20
CA GLY A 736 21.37 38.46 7.59
C GLY A 736 21.10 38.29 6.09
N VAL A 737 21.85 37.42 5.39
CA VAL A 737 21.60 37.07 3.99
C VAL A 737 20.26 36.35 3.78
N ILE A 738 19.81 35.57 4.77
CA ILE A 738 18.54 34.83 4.70
C ILE A 738 17.35 35.79 4.58
N ARG A 739 17.40 36.90 5.32
CA ARG A 739 16.42 37.99 5.19
C ARG A 739 16.38 38.51 3.75
N ALA A 740 17.53 38.89 3.20
CA ALA A 740 17.61 39.44 1.85
C ALA A 740 17.09 38.44 0.79
N LEU A 741 17.31 37.14 1.02
CA LEU A 741 16.81 36.07 0.17
C LEU A 741 15.28 35.91 0.26
N LEU A 742 14.70 35.93 1.46
CA LEU A 742 13.24 35.83 1.63
C LEU A 742 12.51 37.05 1.04
N ASP A 743 13.08 38.25 1.19
CA ASP A 743 12.53 39.49 0.62
C ASP A 743 12.64 39.55 -0.92
N SER A 744 13.67 38.89 -1.48
CA SER A 744 13.89 38.79 -2.93
C SER A 744 13.28 37.53 -3.57
N TRP A 745 12.79 36.59 -2.75
CA TRP A 745 12.22 35.30 -3.14
C TRP A 745 11.26 35.35 -4.33
N PRO A 746 10.35 36.33 -4.45
CA PRO A 746 9.41 36.33 -5.57
C PRO A 746 10.01 37.00 -6.83
N ARG A 747 11.14 37.72 -6.76
CA ARG A 747 11.70 38.52 -7.86
C ARG A 747 12.61 37.74 -8.84
N ALA A 748 12.90 36.46 -8.58
CA ALA A 748 13.88 35.67 -9.31
C ALA A 748 13.26 34.68 -10.30
#